data_AF-A0A522C0Q7-F1
#
_entry.id   AF-A0A522C0Q7-F1
#
_cell.length_a   1.000
_cell.length_b   1.000
_cell.length_c   1.000
_cell.angle_alpha   90.00
_cell.angle_beta   90.00
_cell.angle_gamma   90.00
#
_symmetry.space_group_name_H-M   'P 1'
#
loop_
_entity.id
_entity.type
_entity.pdbx_description
1 polymer ?
#
loop_
_entity_poly.entity_id
_entity_poly.type
_entity_poly.pdbx_seq_one_letter_code
_entity_poly.pdbx_strand_id
1 'polypeptide(L)'
;MSERELIIEGARQNNLKNISLRLPHNKVIAVTGVSGSGKSSLAFDTIFAEGQWRFIESLSTYARLFLEKLDRPDVDAIYNIRPAIALEQKNPVKGSRSTVGTLTEIYDLLRVLYSKISTPFCPKCGNEIRKWDPSQVTSELIEKYPGKKALIVFETGESAESLMQRGFHRAWINGEVIELSAISHQQPEDSAIPSSAGKCNPQSELNIVLDRLLIKDEPRLSDSVETAWKEGNGRIKVIIINGAESNQISAISFSSENACDVCHISLPEPSPLLFSFNHPIGACPECKGFGNTLIYDEDLIIPDKHLSLAEGAITIWEKPLAKWWKKQMIAGAKKSGIDIKKPYIEFSKTEKEKIFKGAPDFYGIDDFFEELETKRYKLHVRVFLSRHRRPVTCPSCNGKRLGKEALSYKVSDLDIAEVCALPVSGLIKFFRDADISSFQKNLAKELLRQIDLKLQFLNRVGLDYLGLSRQGKTLSGGEYQRVNLSNQLSSLLTGTLYVLDEPTVGLHPRDTERIAKIMAALSGLGNTIVVVEHDREIIKSADWMVELGPGGGHKGGEVVFSGPKEEFLKTDTLTARYIKGSDKMQASGRKLRNAEYKTQNYLTLNGAEGNNLKAVDLKIPIGTLTAVTGVSGSGKSSLV
;
A
#
# COMPACT_ATOMS: atom_id res chain seq x y z
N MET A 1 -42.66 -20.79 14.39
CA MET A 1 -42.28 -19.38 14.21
C MET A 1 -41.84 -19.20 12.75
N SER A 2 -42.16 -18.08 12.11
CA SER A 2 -41.73 -17.81 10.73
C SER A 2 -40.20 -17.66 10.71
N GLU A 3 -39.48 -18.48 9.93
CA GLU A 3 -38.02 -18.37 9.69
C GLU A 3 -37.63 -17.08 8.91
N ARG A 4 -38.62 -16.25 8.56
CA ARG A 4 -38.43 -15.04 7.73
C ARG A 4 -38.22 -13.77 8.53
N GLU A 5 -38.20 -13.84 9.86
CA GLU A 5 -38.04 -12.68 10.74
C GLU A 5 -36.98 -12.93 11.82
N LEU A 6 -36.16 -11.92 12.08
CA LEU A 6 -35.32 -11.80 13.27
C LEU A 6 -36.21 -11.35 14.44
N ILE A 7 -36.24 -12.14 15.51
CA ILE A 7 -37.05 -11.87 16.70
C ILE A 7 -36.12 -11.57 17.87
N ILE A 8 -36.35 -10.45 18.54
CA ILE A 8 -35.60 -10.00 19.72
C ILE A 8 -36.61 -9.87 20.86
N GLU A 9 -36.33 -10.50 22.00
CA GLU A 9 -37.18 -10.48 23.18
C GLU A 9 -36.39 -9.96 24.38
N GLY A 10 -36.91 -8.91 25.01
CA GLY A 10 -36.39 -8.36 26.27
C GLY A 10 -34.96 -7.80 26.21
N ALA A 11 -34.59 -7.05 25.17
CA ALA A 11 -33.27 -6.42 25.12
C ALA A 11 -33.16 -5.25 26.12
N ARG A 12 -32.11 -5.30 26.95
CA ARG A 12 -31.83 -4.36 28.06
C ARG A 12 -30.42 -3.77 28.04
N GLN A 13 -29.63 -4.08 27.02
CA GLN A 13 -28.27 -3.56 26.87
C GLN A 13 -28.21 -2.04 27.00
N ASN A 14 -27.33 -1.54 27.87
CA ASN A 14 -27.16 -0.12 28.21
C ASN A 14 -28.43 0.57 28.72
N ASN A 15 -29.08 1.40 27.90
CA ASN A 15 -30.27 2.16 28.27
C ASN A 15 -31.57 1.59 27.66
N LEU A 16 -31.53 0.43 27.02
CA LEU A 16 -32.72 -0.23 26.45
C LEU A 16 -33.67 -0.69 27.56
N LYS A 17 -34.97 -0.46 27.39
CA LYS A 17 -36.00 -0.73 28.41
C LYS A 17 -36.79 -2.01 28.09
N ASN A 18 -36.11 -3.15 28.12
CA ASN A 18 -36.72 -4.47 27.91
C ASN A 18 -37.49 -4.58 26.58
N ILE A 19 -36.86 -4.12 25.49
CA ILE A 19 -37.54 -3.98 24.20
C ILE A 19 -37.67 -5.32 23.49
N SER A 20 -38.81 -5.52 22.82
CA SER A 20 -39.05 -6.70 21.99
C SER A 20 -39.43 -6.27 20.57
N LEU A 21 -38.80 -6.86 19.56
CA LEU A 21 -38.86 -6.44 18.17
C LEU A 21 -38.93 -7.65 17.23
N ARG A 22 -39.65 -7.47 16.12
CA ARG A 22 -39.67 -8.41 14.98
C ARG A 22 -39.23 -7.65 13.74
N LEU A 23 -38.17 -8.12 13.11
CA LEU A 23 -37.54 -7.47 11.96
C LEU A 23 -37.53 -8.41 10.75
N PRO A 24 -37.97 -7.97 9.56
CA PRO A 24 -38.01 -8.84 8.39
C PRO A 24 -36.62 -9.12 7.83
N HIS A 25 -36.35 -10.37 7.49
CA HIS A 25 -35.13 -10.72 6.75
C HIS A 25 -35.18 -10.26 5.29
N ASN A 26 -33.99 -10.21 4.67
CA ASN A 26 -33.79 -9.86 3.26
C ASN A 26 -34.25 -8.45 2.88
N LYS A 27 -34.30 -7.55 3.88
CA LYS A 27 -34.76 -6.18 3.77
C LYS A 27 -33.71 -5.19 4.29
N VAL A 28 -33.84 -3.94 3.86
CA VAL A 28 -33.14 -2.80 4.45
C VAL A 28 -33.98 -2.24 5.59
N ILE A 29 -33.47 -2.39 6.82
CA ILE A 29 -34.06 -1.91 8.07
C ILE A 29 -33.28 -0.69 8.54
N ALA A 30 -33.92 0.46 8.63
CA ALA A 30 -33.32 1.67 9.18
C ALA A 30 -33.71 1.88 10.65
N VAL A 31 -32.71 1.98 11.52
CA VAL A 31 -32.84 2.32 12.93
C VAL A 31 -32.55 3.81 13.10
N THR A 32 -33.53 4.56 13.57
CA THR A 32 -33.47 6.02 13.69
C THR A 32 -33.94 6.51 15.07
N GLY A 33 -33.85 7.81 15.32
CA GLY A 33 -34.21 8.45 16.59
C GLY A 33 -33.13 9.38 17.14
N VAL A 34 -33.43 10.09 18.22
CA VAL A 34 -32.52 11.12 18.75
C VAL A 34 -31.15 10.57 19.21
N SER A 35 -30.13 11.43 19.27
CA SER A 35 -28.81 11.01 19.79
C SER A 35 -28.93 10.47 21.22
N GLY A 36 -28.31 9.33 21.48
CA GLY A 36 -28.42 8.62 22.76
C GLY A 36 -29.74 7.89 23.00
N SER A 37 -30.63 7.73 22.01
CA SER A 37 -31.90 7.00 22.18
C SER A 37 -31.75 5.47 22.33
N GLY A 38 -30.53 4.93 22.16
CA GLY A 38 -30.26 3.49 22.24
C GLY A 38 -30.01 2.80 20.88
N LYS A 39 -29.88 3.55 19.77
CA LYS A 39 -29.70 2.99 18.41
C LYS A 39 -28.49 2.07 18.31
N SER A 40 -27.31 2.56 18.69
CA SER A 40 -26.09 1.77 18.66
C SER A 40 -26.16 0.60 19.65
N SER A 41 -26.84 0.78 20.78
CA SER A 41 -27.03 -0.30 21.77
C SER A 41 -27.90 -1.43 21.24
N LEU A 42 -28.95 -1.12 20.47
CA LEU A 42 -29.75 -2.13 19.78
C LEU A 42 -28.98 -2.75 18.60
N ALA A 43 -28.44 -1.94 17.69
CA ALA A 43 -27.86 -2.43 16.45
C ALA A 43 -26.50 -3.13 16.66
N PHE A 44 -25.58 -2.52 17.41
CA PHE A 44 -24.22 -3.01 17.59
C PHE A 44 -24.06 -3.86 18.84
N ASP A 45 -24.42 -3.30 20.00
CA ASP A 45 -24.16 -3.95 21.29
C ASP A 45 -25.10 -5.14 21.55
N THR A 46 -26.22 -5.24 20.82
CA THR A 46 -27.18 -6.36 20.95
C THR A 46 -27.21 -7.21 19.69
N ILE A 47 -27.71 -6.68 18.57
CA ILE A 47 -27.95 -7.47 17.34
C ILE A 47 -26.63 -7.96 16.73
N PHE A 48 -25.69 -7.06 16.42
CA PHE A 48 -24.40 -7.45 15.85
C PHE A 48 -23.63 -8.36 16.80
N ALA A 49 -23.52 -7.98 18.08
CA ALA A 49 -22.79 -8.74 19.09
C ALA A 49 -23.31 -10.18 19.20
N GLU A 50 -24.63 -10.39 19.27
CA GLU A 50 -25.20 -11.75 19.34
C GLU A 50 -24.98 -12.53 18.03
N GLY A 51 -25.13 -11.88 16.87
CA GLY A 51 -24.94 -12.53 15.58
C GLY A 51 -23.49 -12.95 15.33
N GLN A 52 -22.55 -12.14 15.77
CA GLN A 52 -21.12 -12.47 15.75
C GLN A 52 -20.81 -13.59 16.75
N TRP A 53 -21.38 -13.51 17.97
CA TRP A 53 -21.16 -14.49 19.01
C TRP A 53 -21.53 -15.90 18.57
N ARG A 54 -22.76 -16.09 18.09
CA ARG A 54 -23.26 -17.40 17.66
C ARG A 54 -22.47 -17.97 16.50
N PHE A 55 -22.00 -17.11 15.60
CA PHE A 55 -21.14 -17.54 14.50
C PHE A 55 -19.78 -18.03 15.02
N ILE A 56 -19.10 -17.26 15.87
CA ILE A 56 -17.79 -17.65 16.41
C ILE A 56 -17.89 -18.90 17.30
N GLU A 57 -18.97 -19.03 18.08
CA GLU A 57 -19.24 -20.22 18.90
C GLU A 57 -19.31 -21.51 18.05
N SER A 58 -19.77 -21.40 16.80
CA SER A 58 -19.85 -22.53 15.87
C SER A 58 -18.52 -22.91 15.20
N LEU A 59 -17.49 -22.06 15.25
CA LEU A 59 -16.24 -22.28 14.51
C LEU A 59 -15.38 -23.41 15.09
N SER A 60 -15.22 -23.45 16.41
CA SER A 60 -14.47 -24.51 17.08
C SER A 60 -14.76 -24.58 18.57
N THR A 61 -14.58 -25.75 19.18
CA THR A 61 -14.66 -25.92 20.63
C THR A 61 -13.65 -25.05 21.38
N TYR A 62 -12.48 -24.81 20.79
CA TYR A 62 -11.46 -23.92 21.35
C TYR A 62 -11.90 -22.45 21.35
N ALA A 63 -12.49 -21.96 20.25
CA ALA A 63 -13.00 -20.59 20.16
C ALA A 63 -14.06 -20.31 21.24
N ARG A 64 -14.89 -21.31 21.54
CA ARG A 64 -15.89 -21.22 22.61
C ARG A 64 -15.29 -20.87 23.98
N LEU A 65 -14.12 -21.41 24.32
CA LEU A 65 -13.42 -21.13 25.58
C LEU A 65 -12.96 -19.67 25.72
N PHE A 66 -12.71 -18.97 24.59
CA PHE A 66 -12.37 -17.54 24.61
C PHE A 66 -13.62 -16.68 24.68
N LEU A 67 -14.69 -17.11 24.02
CA LEU A 67 -15.98 -16.43 24.08
C LEU A 67 -16.54 -16.44 25.49
N GLU A 68 -16.44 -17.54 26.26
CA GLU A 68 -16.95 -17.60 27.65
C GLU A 68 -16.39 -16.49 28.58
N LYS A 69 -15.32 -15.79 28.20
CA LYS A 69 -14.74 -14.67 28.96
C LYS A 69 -15.26 -13.29 28.57
N LEU A 70 -16.04 -13.19 27.50
CA LEU A 70 -16.65 -11.95 27.05
C LEU A 70 -18.09 -11.88 27.60
N ASP A 71 -18.56 -10.67 27.89
CA ASP A 71 -19.93 -10.48 28.35
C ASP A 71 -20.88 -10.66 27.15
N ARG A 72 -21.86 -11.56 27.28
CA ARG A 72 -22.96 -11.64 26.32
C ARG A 72 -23.87 -10.40 26.46
N PRO A 73 -24.52 -9.96 25.37
CA PRO A 73 -25.50 -8.89 25.44
C PRO A 73 -26.65 -9.21 26.42
N ASP A 74 -27.13 -8.22 27.16
CA ASP A 74 -28.29 -8.38 28.05
C ASP A 74 -29.59 -8.40 27.23
N VAL A 75 -30.05 -9.61 26.93
CA VAL A 75 -31.28 -9.92 26.19
C VAL A 75 -31.86 -11.25 26.67
N ASP A 76 -33.18 -11.40 26.71
CA ASP A 76 -33.82 -12.66 27.14
C ASP A 76 -33.66 -13.73 26.07
N ALA A 77 -34.02 -13.40 24.83
CA ALA A 77 -33.88 -14.31 23.71
C ALA A 77 -33.75 -13.57 22.38
N ILE A 78 -32.98 -14.15 21.46
CA ILE A 78 -32.94 -13.75 20.06
C ILE A 78 -33.12 -15.00 19.19
N TYR A 79 -34.07 -14.96 18.26
CA TYR A 79 -34.36 -16.07 17.34
C TYR A 79 -34.06 -15.67 15.89
N ASN A 80 -33.66 -16.66 15.08
CA ASN A 80 -33.35 -16.52 13.65
C ASN A 80 -32.24 -15.50 13.32
N ILE A 81 -31.33 -15.22 14.26
CA ILE A 81 -30.22 -14.33 13.96
C ILE A 81 -29.23 -14.98 12.99
N ARG A 82 -28.82 -14.19 11.99
CA ARG A 82 -27.85 -14.59 10.97
C ARG A 82 -26.43 -14.18 11.38
N PRO A 83 -25.37 -14.80 10.82
CA PRO A 83 -24.01 -14.32 10.99
C PRO A 83 -23.92 -12.83 10.65
N ALA A 84 -23.38 -12.06 11.58
CA ALA A 84 -23.41 -10.60 11.50
C ALA A 84 -22.05 -10.00 11.14
N ILE A 85 -22.06 -8.98 10.29
CA ILE A 85 -20.88 -8.19 9.90
C ILE A 85 -21.17 -6.71 10.19
N ALA A 86 -20.36 -6.10 11.05
CA ALA A 86 -20.45 -4.67 11.36
C ALA A 86 -19.58 -3.83 10.42
N LEU A 87 -20.11 -2.67 10.02
CA LEU A 87 -19.44 -1.62 9.27
C LEU A 87 -19.50 -0.32 10.07
N GLU A 88 -18.59 -0.19 11.02
CA GLU A 88 -18.46 0.98 11.90
C GLU A 88 -17.71 2.15 11.23
N GLN A 89 -17.91 3.36 11.74
CA GLN A 89 -17.20 4.56 11.27
C GLN A 89 -15.73 4.61 11.71
N LYS A 90 -15.31 3.82 12.70
CA LYS A 90 -13.95 3.89 13.22
C LYS A 90 -13.01 3.15 12.28
N ASN A 91 -11.88 3.78 11.95
CA ASN A 91 -10.78 3.11 11.26
C ASN A 91 -9.92 2.37 12.30
N PRO A 92 -9.98 1.02 12.40
CA PRO A 92 -9.20 0.25 13.35
C PRO A 92 -7.73 0.11 12.93
N VAL A 93 -7.38 0.47 11.68
CA VAL A 93 -6.05 0.26 11.12
C VAL A 93 -5.07 1.27 11.69
N LYS A 94 -4.26 0.80 12.64
CA LYS A 94 -3.16 1.60 13.24
C LYS A 94 -1.81 1.38 12.54
N GLY A 95 -1.64 0.23 11.87
CA GLY A 95 -0.38 -0.16 11.23
C GLY A 95 -0.06 0.65 9.97
N SER A 96 1.20 1.06 9.81
CA SER A 96 1.69 1.80 8.62
C SER A 96 1.89 0.93 7.38
N ARG A 97 1.95 -0.40 7.53
CA ARG A 97 2.13 -1.34 6.42
C ARG A 97 0.85 -1.58 5.61
N SER A 98 -0.31 -1.47 6.23
CA SER A 98 -1.58 -1.66 5.53
C SER A 98 -1.83 -0.51 4.56
N THR A 99 -2.27 -0.84 3.35
CA THR A 99 -2.69 0.09 2.30
C THR A 99 -4.10 -0.23 1.82
N VAL A 100 -4.69 0.66 1.02
CA VAL A 100 -5.97 0.39 0.34
C VAL A 100 -5.88 -0.90 -0.48
N GLY A 101 -4.77 -1.13 -1.19
CA GLY A 101 -4.53 -2.34 -1.98
C GLY A 101 -4.51 -3.62 -1.14
N THR A 102 -3.93 -3.60 0.07
CA THR A 102 -3.95 -4.78 0.96
C THR A 102 -5.29 -4.95 1.65
N LEU A 103 -5.98 -3.85 1.99
CA LEU A 103 -7.31 -3.91 2.60
C LEU A 103 -8.35 -4.49 1.64
N THR A 104 -8.17 -4.29 0.35
CA THR A 104 -9.10 -4.74 -0.70
C THR A 104 -8.68 -6.06 -1.34
N GLU A 105 -7.52 -6.60 -0.95
CA GLU A 105 -6.85 -7.77 -1.56
C GLU A 105 -6.50 -7.59 -3.05
N ILE A 106 -6.72 -6.40 -3.63
CA ILE A 106 -6.35 -6.11 -5.01
C ILE A 106 -4.83 -6.21 -5.15
N TYR A 107 -4.08 -5.77 -4.14
CA TYR A 107 -2.63 -5.92 -4.15
C TYR A 107 -2.21 -7.39 -4.23
N ASP A 108 -2.91 -8.29 -3.54
CA ASP A 108 -2.58 -9.72 -3.55
C ASP A 108 -2.80 -10.32 -4.94
N LEU A 109 -3.90 -9.95 -5.60
CA LEU A 109 -4.17 -10.32 -7.00
C LEU A 109 -3.11 -9.74 -7.95
N LEU A 110 -2.68 -8.49 -7.75
CA LEU A 110 -1.61 -7.87 -8.54
C LEU A 110 -0.28 -8.60 -8.40
N ARG A 111 0.08 -9.07 -7.20
CA ARG A 111 1.31 -9.87 -7.03
C ARG A 111 1.25 -11.17 -7.82
N VAL A 112 0.10 -11.85 -7.82
CA VAL A 112 -0.08 -13.07 -8.61
C VAL A 112 -0.04 -12.74 -10.10
N LEU A 113 -0.70 -11.67 -10.53
CA LEU A 113 -0.68 -11.20 -11.91
C LEU A 113 0.75 -10.92 -12.39
N TYR A 114 1.49 -10.09 -11.66
CA TYR A 114 2.89 -9.76 -11.99
C TYR A 114 3.76 -11.02 -12.00
N SER A 115 3.56 -11.97 -11.09
CA SER A 115 4.31 -13.25 -11.12
C SER A 115 4.08 -14.10 -12.36
N LYS A 116 3.01 -13.84 -13.13
CA LYS A 116 2.63 -14.64 -14.31
C LYS A 116 2.86 -13.94 -15.64
N ILE A 117 2.64 -12.63 -15.71
CA ILE A 117 2.64 -11.91 -17.00
C ILE A 117 3.67 -10.78 -17.10
N SER A 118 4.38 -10.46 -16.01
CA SER A 118 5.36 -9.37 -16.07
C SER A 118 6.60 -9.76 -16.87
N THR A 119 7.18 -8.78 -17.55
CA THR A 119 8.46 -8.88 -18.25
C THR A 119 9.56 -8.26 -17.39
N PRO A 120 10.68 -8.96 -17.16
CA PRO A 120 11.80 -8.40 -16.41
C PRO A 120 12.64 -7.46 -17.27
N PHE A 121 13.11 -6.36 -16.67
CA PHE A 121 14.01 -5.40 -17.30
C PHE A 121 15.25 -5.22 -16.43
N CYS A 122 16.42 -5.10 -17.06
CA CYS A 122 17.67 -4.93 -16.34
C CYS A 122 17.69 -3.59 -15.59
N PRO A 123 17.94 -3.57 -14.26
CA PRO A 123 17.94 -2.33 -13.49
C PRO A 123 19.12 -1.39 -13.83
N LYS A 124 20.13 -1.88 -14.57
CA LYS A 124 21.32 -1.11 -14.95
C LYS A 124 21.21 -0.53 -16.38
N CYS A 125 20.88 -1.36 -17.37
CA CYS A 125 20.82 -0.92 -18.78
C CYS A 125 19.40 -0.70 -19.32
N GLY A 126 18.36 -1.15 -18.62
CA GLY A 126 16.97 -1.01 -19.06
C GLY A 126 16.52 -1.98 -20.15
N ASN A 127 17.40 -2.86 -20.64
CA ASN A 127 17.04 -3.88 -21.63
C ASN A 127 16.13 -4.96 -21.01
N GLU A 128 15.21 -5.48 -21.81
CA GLU A 128 14.41 -6.66 -21.46
C GLU A 128 15.34 -7.85 -21.16
N ILE A 129 15.07 -8.55 -20.06
CA ILE A 129 15.72 -9.80 -19.71
C ILE A 129 14.86 -10.92 -20.29
N ARG A 130 15.46 -11.75 -21.13
CA ARG A 130 14.79 -12.87 -21.76
C ARG A 130 15.42 -14.17 -21.28
N LYS A 131 14.57 -15.15 -21.03
CA LYS A 131 15.01 -16.52 -20.89
C LYS A 131 14.99 -17.14 -22.27
N TRP A 132 16.16 -17.55 -22.70
CA TRP A 132 16.34 -18.13 -24.01
C TRP A 132 16.17 -19.65 -23.93
N ASP A 133 15.63 -20.24 -24.99
CA ASP A 133 15.71 -21.67 -25.28
C ASP A 133 16.42 -21.88 -26.63
N PRO A 134 16.95 -23.08 -26.92
CA PRO A 134 17.71 -23.32 -28.15
C PRO A 134 16.95 -22.95 -29.44
N SER A 135 15.63 -23.16 -29.47
CA SER A 135 14.80 -22.84 -30.63
C SER A 135 14.63 -21.33 -30.81
N GLN A 136 14.47 -20.59 -29.70
CA GLN A 136 14.43 -19.13 -29.70
C GLN A 136 15.77 -18.51 -30.09
N VAL A 137 16.89 -19.03 -29.56
CA VAL A 137 18.24 -18.58 -29.94
C VAL A 137 18.46 -18.74 -31.44
N THR A 138 18.09 -19.91 -31.98
CA THR A 138 18.23 -20.20 -33.41
C THR A 138 17.39 -19.23 -34.25
N SER A 139 16.13 -19.01 -33.86
CA SER A 139 15.23 -18.08 -34.54
C SER A 139 15.76 -16.64 -34.53
N GLU A 140 16.24 -16.17 -33.37
CA GLU A 140 16.82 -14.84 -33.20
C GLU A 140 18.07 -14.62 -34.05
N LEU A 141 18.95 -15.62 -34.13
CA LEU A 141 20.14 -15.58 -34.97
C LEU A 141 19.76 -15.44 -36.44
N ILE A 142 18.80 -16.26 -36.92
CA ILE A 142 18.32 -16.25 -38.30
C ILE A 142 17.69 -14.89 -38.65
N GLU A 143 16.86 -14.33 -37.76
CA GLU A 143 16.14 -13.08 -38.00
C GLU A 143 17.08 -11.86 -38.02
N LYS A 144 18.01 -11.77 -37.05
CA LYS A 144 18.86 -10.57 -36.88
C LYS A 144 20.18 -10.60 -37.66
N TYR A 145 20.71 -11.79 -37.95
CA TYR A 145 22.04 -11.93 -38.54
C TYR A 145 22.10 -12.88 -39.76
N PRO A 146 21.16 -12.77 -40.72
CA PRO A 146 21.13 -13.66 -41.87
C PRO A 146 22.41 -13.56 -42.70
N GLY A 147 22.99 -14.71 -43.05
CA GLY A 147 24.16 -14.81 -43.93
C GLY A 147 25.50 -14.38 -43.31
N LYS A 148 25.53 -13.98 -42.04
CA LYS A 148 26.80 -13.63 -41.36
C LYS A 148 27.56 -14.88 -40.93
N LYS A 149 28.90 -14.77 -40.88
CA LYS A 149 29.77 -15.82 -40.32
C LYS A 149 29.73 -15.76 -38.80
N ALA A 150 29.41 -16.88 -38.16
CA ALA A 150 29.33 -16.99 -36.72
C ALA A 150 30.19 -18.15 -36.19
N LEU A 151 30.77 -17.94 -35.01
CA LEU A 151 31.35 -18.99 -34.18
C LEU A 151 30.39 -19.28 -33.03
N ILE A 152 30.00 -20.54 -32.90
CA ILE A 152 29.20 -21.00 -31.78
C ILE A 152 30.16 -21.46 -30.68
N VAL A 153 30.06 -20.82 -29.51
CA VAL A 153 30.97 -20.99 -28.39
C VAL A 153 30.17 -21.34 -27.13
N PHE A 154 30.67 -22.27 -26.33
CA PHE A 154 30.15 -22.54 -24.98
C PHE A 154 31.25 -22.32 -23.94
N GLU A 155 30.84 -21.92 -22.74
CA GLU A 155 31.75 -21.68 -21.60
C GLU A 155 31.70 -22.89 -20.66
N THR A 156 32.86 -23.43 -20.27
CA THR A 156 32.97 -24.59 -19.37
C THR A 156 34.14 -24.45 -18.41
N GLY A 157 33.99 -25.02 -17.21
CA GLY A 157 35.05 -25.11 -16.20
C GLY A 157 35.88 -26.41 -16.27
N GLU A 158 35.64 -27.25 -17.28
CA GLU A 158 36.39 -28.51 -17.49
C GLU A 158 37.86 -28.26 -17.87
N SER A 159 38.74 -29.21 -17.54
CA SER A 159 40.15 -29.14 -17.95
C SER A 159 40.31 -29.35 -19.45
N ALA A 160 41.32 -28.71 -20.05
CA ALA A 160 41.61 -28.84 -21.49
C ALA A 160 41.83 -30.30 -21.93
N GLU A 161 42.45 -31.12 -21.08
CA GLU A 161 42.67 -32.56 -21.34
C GLU A 161 41.37 -33.35 -21.45
N SER A 162 40.39 -33.08 -20.56
CA SER A 162 39.09 -33.73 -20.58
C SER A 162 38.28 -33.33 -21.83
N LEU A 163 38.33 -32.05 -22.19
CA LEU A 163 37.68 -31.53 -23.40
C LEU A 163 38.26 -32.14 -24.68
N MET A 164 39.58 -32.35 -24.74
CA MET A 164 40.24 -33.04 -25.86
C MET A 164 39.83 -34.50 -25.98
N GLN A 165 39.69 -35.23 -24.86
CA GLN A 165 39.19 -36.61 -24.87
C GLN A 165 37.76 -36.72 -25.39
N ARG A 166 36.95 -35.68 -25.18
CA ARG A 166 35.58 -35.57 -25.69
C ARG A 166 35.49 -35.09 -27.15
N GLY A 167 36.64 -34.80 -27.78
CA GLY A 167 36.72 -34.40 -29.19
C GLY A 167 36.68 -32.90 -29.45
N PHE A 168 36.77 -32.05 -28.42
CA PHE A 168 36.88 -30.61 -28.59
C PHE A 168 38.35 -30.21 -28.74
N HIS A 169 38.68 -29.52 -29.83
CA HIS A 169 40.06 -29.15 -30.16
C HIS A 169 40.33 -27.65 -30.23
N ARG A 170 39.29 -26.80 -30.20
CA ARG A 170 39.42 -25.36 -30.46
C ARG A 170 38.83 -24.54 -29.32
N ALA A 171 39.56 -23.53 -28.88
CA ALA A 171 39.12 -22.54 -27.90
C ALA A 171 39.19 -21.13 -28.47
N TRP A 172 38.34 -20.25 -27.97
CA TRP A 172 38.34 -18.82 -28.28
C TRP A 172 39.00 -18.05 -27.15
N ILE A 173 40.18 -17.46 -27.40
CA ILE A 173 40.94 -16.71 -26.40
C ILE A 173 41.39 -15.39 -27.01
N ASN A 174 41.12 -14.26 -26.34
CA ASN A 174 41.61 -12.93 -26.69
C ASN A 174 41.39 -12.50 -28.16
N GLY A 175 40.32 -12.97 -28.81
CA GLY A 175 39.99 -12.60 -30.19
C GLY A 175 40.46 -13.57 -31.27
N GLU A 176 41.15 -14.65 -30.90
CA GLU A 176 41.66 -15.67 -31.81
C GLU A 176 41.17 -17.07 -31.46
N VAL A 177 41.09 -17.94 -32.49
CA VAL A 177 40.79 -19.36 -32.33
C VAL A 177 42.11 -20.11 -32.16
N ILE A 178 42.35 -20.67 -30.97
CA ILE A 178 43.57 -21.40 -30.61
C ILE A 178 43.24 -22.88 -30.47
N GLU A 179 44.15 -23.77 -30.88
CA GLU A 179 44.00 -25.21 -30.61
C GLU A 179 44.32 -25.53 -29.14
N LEU A 180 43.49 -26.37 -28.51
CA LEU A 180 43.62 -26.76 -27.10
C LEU A 180 44.96 -27.46 -26.80
N SER A 181 45.56 -28.12 -27.80
CA SER A 181 46.91 -28.72 -27.71
C SER A 181 48.01 -27.68 -27.45
N ALA A 182 47.86 -26.44 -27.94
CA ALA A 182 48.83 -25.37 -27.71
C ALA A 182 48.75 -24.84 -26.27
N ILE A 183 47.60 -25.02 -25.60
CA ILE A 183 47.35 -24.54 -24.23
C ILE A 183 47.86 -25.56 -23.19
N SER A 184 47.76 -26.87 -23.48
CA SER A 184 48.28 -27.93 -22.60
C SER A 184 49.81 -27.94 -22.45
N HIS A 185 50.55 -27.27 -23.33
CA HIS A 185 52.01 -27.24 -23.33
C HIS A 185 52.64 -25.99 -22.67
N GLN A 186 51.83 -25.08 -22.12
CA GLN A 186 52.32 -23.94 -21.35
C GLN A 186 52.00 -24.13 -19.86
N GLN A 187 52.69 -25.07 -19.20
CA GLN A 187 52.97 -24.91 -17.78
C GLN A 187 54.15 -23.92 -17.66
N PRO A 188 54.04 -22.79 -16.94
CA PRO A 188 55.20 -21.98 -16.63
C PRO A 188 56.00 -22.67 -15.52
N GLU A 189 57.15 -23.25 -15.87
CA GLU A 189 58.25 -23.44 -14.94
C GLU A 189 58.89 -22.06 -14.66
N ASP A 190 58.97 -21.70 -13.37
CA ASP A 190 59.80 -20.69 -12.72
C ASP A 190 60.16 -19.38 -13.48
N SER A 191 59.52 -18.28 -13.11
CA SER A 191 60.25 -17.01 -12.88
C SER A 191 59.50 -16.03 -11.95
N ALA A 192 60.22 -15.68 -10.88
CA ALA A 192 60.08 -14.59 -9.91
C ALA A 192 58.85 -13.65 -9.97
N ILE A 193 58.11 -13.65 -8.85
CA ILE A 193 57.10 -12.66 -8.46
C ILE A 193 57.77 -11.37 -7.96
N PRO A 194 57.41 -10.17 -8.45
CA PRO A 194 57.31 -8.98 -7.61
C PRO A 194 55.85 -8.82 -7.18
N SER A 195 55.65 -8.91 -5.88
CA SER A 195 54.36 -8.74 -5.20
C SER A 195 53.78 -7.35 -5.45
N SER A 196 52.63 -7.24 -6.13
CA SER A 196 51.53 -6.28 -5.84
C SER A 196 50.50 -6.19 -6.98
N ALA A 197 49.60 -7.17 -7.10
CA ALA A 197 48.23 -6.99 -7.58
C ALA A 197 47.45 -8.30 -7.48
N GLY A 198 46.27 -8.25 -6.86
CA GLY A 198 45.14 -9.18 -6.98
C GLY A 198 45.39 -10.66 -7.21
N LYS A 199 45.18 -11.47 -6.17
CA LYS A 199 44.98 -12.93 -6.26
C LYS A 199 43.97 -13.27 -7.38
N CYS A 200 44.43 -13.89 -8.47
CA CYS A 200 43.56 -14.55 -9.44
C CYS A 200 43.25 -15.98 -8.96
N ASN A 201 41.96 -16.32 -8.87
CA ASN A 201 41.48 -17.64 -8.48
C ASN A 201 41.77 -18.70 -9.57
N PRO A 202 42.06 -19.95 -9.21
CA PRO A 202 42.28 -21.06 -10.15
C PRO A 202 40.95 -21.73 -10.52
N GLN A 203 40.28 -21.20 -11.55
CA GLN A 203 39.31 -21.89 -12.42
C GLN A 203 38.89 -20.87 -13.49
N SER A 204 39.74 -20.65 -14.48
CA SER A 204 39.40 -19.82 -15.63
C SER A 204 38.45 -20.60 -16.53
N GLU A 205 37.20 -20.15 -16.65
CA GLU A 205 36.22 -20.69 -17.60
C GLU A 205 36.79 -20.61 -19.03
N LEU A 206 36.85 -21.75 -19.72
CA LEU A 206 37.34 -21.83 -21.10
C LEU A 206 36.17 -21.62 -22.06
N ASN A 207 36.37 -20.75 -23.05
CA ASN A 207 35.43 -20.53 -24.15
C ASN A 207 35.77 -21.51 -25.28
N ILE A 208 34.98 -22.57 -25.47
CA ILE A 208 35.25 -23.63 -26.46
C ILE A 208 34.45 -23.39 -27.74
N VAL A 209 35.13 -23.44 -28.89
CA VAL A 209 34.50 -23.26 -30.19
C VAL A 209 33.94 -24.60 -30.66
N LEU A 210 32.62 -24.71 -30.72
CA LEU A 210 31.92 -25.91 -31.17
C LEU A 210 31.88 -25.97 -32.70
N ASP A 211 31.33 -24.95 -33.35
CA ASP A 211 31.18 -24.92 -34.81
C ASP A 211 31.44 -23.51 -35.38
N ARG A 212 31.86 -23.47 -36.65
CA ARG A 212 32.01 -22.27 -37.47
C ARG A 212 31.10 -22.41 -38.67
N LEU A 213 30.04 -21.61 -38.72
CA LEU A 213 29.00 -21.71 -39.73
C LEU A 213 28.53 -20.35 -40.23
N LEU A 214 27.78 -20.36 -41.33
CA LEU A 214 27.01 -19.21 -41.79
C LEU A 214 25.62 -19.31 -41.17
N ILE A 215 25.13 -18.20 -40.61
CA ILE A 215 23.78 -18.16 -40.06
C ILE A 215 22.77 -18.25 -41.22
N LYS A 216 22.13 -19.42 -41.32
CA LYS A 216 21.09 -19.75 -42.29
C LYS A 216 20.09 -20.68 -41.61
N ASP A 217 18.89 -20.75 -42.17
CA ASP A 217 17.86 -21.71 -41.75
C ASP A 217 18.22 -23.12 -42.24
N GLU A 218 19.15 -23.76 -41.54
CA GLU A 218 19.67 -25.11 -41.83
C GLU A 218 19.71 -25.94 -40.54
N PRO A 219 19.46 -27.27 -40.59
CA PRO A 219 19.46 -28.15 -39.41
C PRO A 219 20.76 -28.06 -38.59
N ARG A 220 21.89 -27.85 -39.27
CA ARG A 220 23.21 -27.74 -38.66
C ARG A 220 23.33 -26.61 -37.63
N LEU A 221 22.65 -25.48 -37.86
CA LEU A 221 22.66 -24.37 -36.89
C LEU A 221 21.95 -24.77 -35.61
N SER A 222 20.75 -25.34 -35.74
CA SER A 222 19.95 -25.84 -34.62
C SER A 222 20.70 -26.89 -33.80
N ASP A 223 21.30 -27.89 -34.47
CA ASP A 223 22.09 -28.96 -33.82
C ASP A 223 23.29 -28.39 -33.05
N SER A 224 23.98 -27.40 -33.63
CA SER A 224 25.12 -26.74 -33.01
C SER A 224 24.70 -25.91 -31.79
N VAL A 225 23.58 -25.19 -31.89
CA VAL A 225 23.03 -24.41 -30.78
C VAL A 225 22.59 -25.34 -29.64
N GLU A 226 21.86 -26.42 -29.93
CA GLU A 226 21.44 -27.39 -28.91
C GLU A 226 22.63 -28.07 -28.21
N THR A 227 23.64 -28.46 -28.98
CA THR A 227 24.84 -29.10 -28.41
C THR A 227 25.61 -28.11 -27.54
N ALA A 228 25.88 -26.89 -28.03
CA ALA A 228 26.55 -25.85 -27.26
C ALA A 228 25.76 -25.46 -26.01
N TRP A 229 24.43 -25.43 -26.11
CA TRP A 229 23.54 -25.14 -24.98
C TRP A 229 23.63 -26.20 -23.89
N LYS A 230 23.66 -27.48 -24.27
CA LYS A 230 23.79 -28.60 -23.34
C LYS A 230 25.15 -28.60 -22.66
N GLU A 231 26.22 -28.40 -23.43
CA GLU A 231 27.60 -28.39 -22.92
C GLU A 231 27.92 -27.14 -22.09
N GLY A 232 27.31 -26.00 -22.42
CA GLY A 232 27.43 -24.74 -21.67
C GLY A 232 26.47 -24.60 -20.49
N ASN A 233 25.83 -25.69 -20.04
CA ASN A 233 24.85 -25.70 -18.94
C ASN A 233 23.74 -24.63 -19.09
N GLY A 234 23.22 -24.48 -20.31
CA GLY A 234 22.17 -23.51 -20.63
C GLY A 234 22.69 -22.11 -20.96
N ARG A 235 23.99 -21.96 -21.25
CA ARG A 235 24.60 -20.71 -21.75
C ARG A 235 25.31 -20.96 -23.06
N ILE A 236 25.22 -19.99 -23.96
CA ILE A 236 25.87 -20.03 -25.27
C ILE A 236 26.34 -18.63 -25.62
N LYS A 237 27.47 -18.55 -26.31
CA LYS A 237 28.06 -17.31 -26.80
C LYS A 237 28.27 -17.42 -28.30
N VAL A 238 27.75 -16.46 -29.04
CA VAL A 238 27.82 -16.43 -30.50
C VAL A 238 28.67 -15.24 -30.89
N ILE A 239 29.75 -15.52 -31.60
CA ILE A 239 30.71 -14.51 -32.04
C ILE A 239 30.49 -14.27 -33.52
N ILE A 240 30.01 -13.09 -33.86
CA ILE A 240 29.72 -12.71 -35.25
C ILE A 240 30.93 -11.98 -35.82
N ILE A 241 31.39 -12.48 -36.97
CA ILE A 241 32.51 -11.91 -37.72
C ILE A 241 31.93 -11.08 -38.87
N ASN A 242 31.90 -9.75 -38.71
CA ASN A 242 31.48 -8.85 -39.78
C ASN A 242 32.61 -8.71 -40.81
N GLY A 243 32.40 -9.14 -42.05
CA GLY A 243 33.39 -9.00 -43.12
C GLY A 243 33.26 -7.68 -43.88
N ALA A 244 34.29 -6.83 -43.81
CA ALA A 244 35.07 -6.36 -44.99
C ALA A 244 36.03 -5.19 -44.67
N GLU A 245 35.76 -4.28 -43.73
CA GLU A 245 36.66 -3.10 -43.52
C GLU A 245 36.90 -2.70 -42.05
N SER A 246 36.41 -3.46 -41.08
CA SER A 246 36.72 -3.24 -39.67
C SER A 246 36.74 -4.55 -38.90
N ASN A 247 37.79 -4.80 -38.12
CA ASN A 247 37.96 -5.91 -37.17
C ASN A 247 36.95 -5.87 -36.00
N GLN A 248 35.70 -5.43 -36.24
CA GLN A 248 34.66 -5.40 -35.23
C GLN A 248 34.05 -6.79 -35.06
N ILE A 249 34.53 -7.46 -34.01
CA ILE A 249 33.98 -8.71 -33.49
C ILE A 249 32.85 -8.34 -32.52
N SER A 250 31.63 -8.82 -32.78
CA SER A 250 30.52 -8.68 -31.83
C SER A 250 30.20 -10.04 -31.22
N ALA A 251 30.39 -10.15 -29.90
CA ALA A 251 29.98 -11.32 -29.12
C ALA A 251 28.59 -11.09 -28.54
N ILE A 252 27.72 -12.09 -28.67
CA ILE A 252 26.35 -12.10 -28.15
C ILE A 252 26.24 -13.31 -27.25
N SER A 253 25.82 -13.12 -26.00
CA SER A 253 25.56 -14.21 -25.07
C SER A 253 24.06 -14.44 -24.92
N PHE A 254 23.67 -15.70 -24.84
CA PHE A 254 22.31 -16.13 -24.53
C PHE A 254 22.36 -17.09 -23.33
N SER A 255 21.36 -17.01 -22.46
CA SER A 255 21.28 -17.81 -21.23
C SER A 255 19.86 -18.28 -20.95
N SER A 256 19.74 -19.49 -20.39
CA SER A 256 18.50 -20.02 -19.81
C SER A 256 18.12 -19.34 -18.48
N GLU A 257 19.09 -18.69 -17.85
CA GLU A 257 18.89 -18.00 -16.58
C GLU A 257 18.15 -16.69 -16.79
N ASN A 258 17.48 -16.23 -15.74
CA ASN A 258 16.81 -14.94 -15.72
C ASN A 258 17.83 -13.79 -15.53
N ALA A 259 18.76 -13.64 -16.48
CA ALA A 259 19.88 -12.71 -16.40
C ALA A 259 19.97 -11.82 -17.65
N CYS A 260 20.48 -10.60 -17.46
CA CYS A 260 20.66 -9.67 -18.56
C CYS A 260 21.81 -10.11 -19.49
N ASP A 261 21.53 -10.21 -20.79
CA ASP A 261 22.50 -10.60 -21.83
C ASP A 261 23.72 -9.66 -21.94
N VAL A 262 23.60 -8.40 -21.48
CA VAL A 262 24.66 -7.39 -21.58
C VAL A 262 25.37 -7.14 -20.24
N CYS A 263 24.60 -7.04 -19.15
CA CYS A 263 25.14 -6.69 -17.84
C CYS A 263 25.44 -7.90 -16.95
N HIS A 264 24.98 -9.09 -17.34
CA HIS A 264 25.04 -10.33 -16.57
C HIS A 264 24.43 -10.24 -15.16
N ILE A 265 23.55 -9.26 -14.95
CA ILE A 265 22.79 -9.12 -13.70
C ILE A 265 21.67 -10.16 -13.72
N SER A 266 21.69 -11.09 -12.77
CA SER A 266 20.64 -12.07 -12.55
C SER A 266 19.53 -11.51 -11.67
N LEU A 267 18.27 -11.77 -12.03
CA LEU A 267 17.10 -11.44 -11.25
C LEU A 267 16.45 -12.71 -10.68
N PRO A 268 15.94 -12.66 -9.44
CA PRO A 268 15.20 -13.78 -8.87
C PRO A 268 13.93 -14.05 -9.68
N GLU A 269 13.51 -15.31 -9.75
CA GLU A 269 12.29 -15.71 -10.46
C GLU A 269 11.04 -14.93 -9.98
N PRO A 270 10.15 -14.57 -10.91
CA PRO A 270 8.93 -13.85 -10.55
C PRO A 270 8.04 -14.76 -9.70
N SER A 271 7.83 -14.36 -8.45
CA SER A 271 6.95 -15.05 -7.51
C SER A 271 6.09 -14.04 -6.76
N PRO A 272 4.90 -14.41 -6.27
CA PRO A 272 4.05 -13.48 -5.52
C PRO A 272 4.77 -12.89 -4.29
N LEU A 273 5.71 -13.63 -3.68
CA LEU A 273 6.50 -13.17 -2.54
C LEU A 273 7.50 -12.08 -2.91
N LEU A 274 8.08 -12.13 -4.11
CA LEU A 274 8.97 -11.09 -4.63
C LEU A 274 8.24 -9.74 -4.73
N PHE A 275 6.95 -9.76 -5.04
CA PHE A 275 6.12 -8.56 -5.12
C PHE A 275 5.48 -8.16 -3.78
N SER A 276 5.87 -8.77 -2.66
CA SER A 276 5.28 -8.47 -1.35
C SER A 276 6.19 -7.57 -0.51
N PHE A 277 5.77 -6.32 -0.26
CA PHE A 277 6.48 -5.44 0.67
C PHE A 277 6.33 -5.86 2.15
N ASN A 278 5.48 -6.84 2.46
CA ASN A 278 5.37 -7.41 3.80
C ASN A 278 6.33 -8.60 4.01
N HIS A 279 7.01 -9.06 2.96
CA HIS A 279 7.92 -10.20 3.01
C HIS A 279 9.37 -9.74 2.77
N PRO A 280 10.38 -10.23 3.51
CA PRO A 280 11.77 -9.80 3.35
C PRO A 280 12.34 -9.93 1.94
N ILE A 281 11.88 -10.93 1.17
CA ILE A 281 12.32 -11.16 -0.23
C ILE A 281 11.96 -9.98 -1.13
N GLY A 282 10.75 -9.44 -0.99
CA GLY A 282 10.26 -8.35 -1.85
C GLY A 282 10.43 -6.96 -1.25
N ALA A 283 10.50 -6.85 0.07
CA ALA A 283 10.56 -5.59 0.77
C ALA A 283 11.87 -4.84 0.51
N CYS A 284 11.78 -3.52 0.36
CA CYS A 284 12.96 -2.66 0.32
C CYS A 284 13.80 -2.89 1.61
N PRO A 285 15.11 -3.18 1.49
CA PRO A 285 15.94 -3.53 2.65
C PRO A 285 16.14 -2.35 3.61
N GLU A 286 16.16 -1.12 3.11
CA GLU A 286 16.34 0.10 3.91
C GLU A 286 15.12 0.38 4.79
N CYS A 287 13.94 0.51 4.18
CA CYS A 287 12.71 0.84 4.91
C CYS A 287 11.93 -0.39 5.37
N LYS A 288 12.39 -1.63 5.12
CA LYS A 288 11.73 -2.89 5.49
C LYS A 288 10.24 -2.93 5.11
N GLY A 289 9.92 -2.40 3.93
CA GLY A 289 8.57 -2.37 3.37
C GLY A 289 7.65 -1.27 3.90
N PHE A 290 8.12 -0.32 4.71
CA PHE A 290 7.30 0.79 5.19
C PHE A 290 7.10 1.89 4.13
N GLY A 291 8.07 2.06 3.22
CA GLY A 291 8.11 3.14 2.23
C GLY A 291 8.62 4.47 2.78
N ASN A 292 8.77 4.57 4.09
CA ASN A 292 9.32 5.73 4.76
C ASN A 292 10.40 5.31 5.76
N THR A 293 11.42 6.14 5.91
CA THR A 293 12.38 6.07 7.00
C THR A 293 12.00 7.09 8.06
N LEU A 294 12.48 6.92 9.28
CA LEU A 294 12.25 7.87 10.36
C LEU A 294 13.53 8.66 10.58
N ILE A 295 13.46 9.97 10.40
CA ILE A 295 14.57 10.89 10.70
C ILE A 295 14.19 11.78 11.87
N TYR A 296 15.19 12.28 12.59
CA TYR A 296 14.97 13.30 13.60
C TYR A 296 14.54 14.61 12.97
N ASP A 297 13.55 15.26 13.58
CA ASP A 297 12.92 16.46 13.05
C ASP A 297 13.45 17.71 13.76
N GLU A 298 14.05 18.63 12.99
CA GLU A 298 14.52 19.93 13.50
C GLU A 298 13.39 20.69 14.19
N ASP A 299 12.18 20.67 13.63
CA ASP A 299 11.03 21.43 14.16
C ASP A 299 10.49 20.83 15.46
N LEU A 300 10.65 19.52 15.68
CA LEU A 300 10.24 18.87 16.94
C LEU A 300 11.30 19.01 18.04
N ILE A 301 12.58 19.14 17.65
CA ILE A 301 13.70 19.32 18.59
C ILE A 301 13.82 20.79 19.02
N ILE A 302 13.60 21.71 18.07
CA ILE A 302 13.68 23.17 18.22
C ILE A 302 12.35 23.78 17.76
N PRO A 303 11.28 23.70 18.57
CA PRO A 303 9.96 24.21 18.20
C PRO A 303 9.91 25.73 18.05
N ASP A 304 10.62 26.44 18.93
CA ASP A 304 10.73 27.89 18.88
C ASP A 304 12.12 28.29 18.35
N LYS A 305 12.14 28.72 17.08
CA LYS A 305 13.37 29.13 16.38
C LYS A 305 13.81 30.56 16.71
N HIS A 306 13.02 31.32 17.47
CA HIS A 306 13.38 32.67 17.89
C HIS A 306 14.24 32.69 19.16
N LEU A 307 14.25 31.59 19.91
CA LEU A 307 15.13 31.44 21.07
C LEU A 307 16.58 31.21 20.64
N SER A 308 17.51 31.70 21.46
CA SER A 308 18.93 31.40 21.33
C SER A 308 19.31 30.06 21.98
N LEU A 309 20.51 29.55 21.70
CA LEU A 309 21.01 28.31 22.32
C LEU A 309 21.16 28.45 23.85
N ALA A 310 21.44 29.66 24.35
CA ALA A 310 21.54 29.94 25.78
C ALA A 310 20.15 29.89 26.46
N GLU A 311 19.15 30.46 25.80
CA GLU A 311 17.75 30.54 26.27
C GLU A 311 17.01 29.21 26.19
N GLY A 312 17.61 28.19 25.56
CA GLY A 312 17.06 26.85 25.53
C GLY A 312 16.27 26.52 24.26
N ALA A 313 16.71 27.04 23.10
CA ALA A 313 16.15 26.65 21.80
C ALA A 313 16.07 25.12 21.62
N ILE A 314 17.08 24.38 22.10
CA ILE A 314 17.09 22.90 22.10
C ILE A 314 16.32 22.38 23.32
N THR A 315 15.00 22.27 23.16
CA THR A 315 14.07 21.92 24.25
C THR A 315 14.37 20.58 24.93
N ILE A 316 14.88 19.60 24.18
CA ILE A 316 15.23 18.26 24.69
C ILE A 316 16.30 18.31 25.78
N TRP A 317 17.19 19.31 25.75
CA TRP A 317 18.31 19.43 26.69
C TRP A 317 18.00 20.28 27.93
N GLU A 318 16.81 20.87 28.02
CA GLU A 318 16.33 21.51 29.25
C GLU A 318 15.93 20.49 30.33
N LYS A 319 15.68 19.25 29.94
CA LYS A 319 15.31 18.18 30.87
C LYS A 319 16.49 17.81 31.77
N PRO A 320 16.27 17.48 33.07
CA PRO A 320 17.36 17.24 34.04
C PRO A 320 18.42 16.23 33.56
N LEU A 321 17.99 15.15 32.90
CA LEU A 321 18.85 14.08 32.41
C LEU A 321 19.77 14.50 31.26
N ALA A 322 19.43 15.57 30.53
CA ALA A 322 20.17 16.03 29.35
C ALA A 322 20.92 17.36 29.59
N LYS A 323 20.89 17.91 30.81
CA LYS A 323 21.60 19.14 31.17
C LYS A 323 23.11 19.08 30.92
N TRP A 324 23.71 17.90 31.05
CA TRP A 324 25.13 17.70 30.76
C TRP A 324 25.45 18.03 29.29
N TRP A 325 24.61 17.57 28.36
CA TRP A 325 24.75 17.83 26.92
C TRP A 325 24.69 19.32 26.59
N LYS A 326 23.69 20.05 27.15
CA LYS A 326 23.60 21.51 27.02
C LYS A 326 24.87 22.21 27.51
N LYS A 327 25.41 21.81 28.67
CA LYS A 327 26.62 22.42 29.24
C LYS A 327 27.85 22.20 28.36
N GLN A 328 28.02 20.99 27.81
CA GLN A 328 29.12 20.69 26.89
C GLN A 328 29.01 21.50 25.59
N MET A 329 27.82 21.55 24.98
CA MET A 329 27.59 22.37 23.79
C MET A 329 27.90 23.85 24.06
N ILE A 330 27.40 24.43 25.14
CA ILE A 330 27.64 25.86 25.46
C ILE A 330 29.13 26.13 25.71
N ALA A 331 29.86 25.19 26.33
CA ALA A 331 31.28 25.35 26.60
C ALA A 331 32.13 25.30 25.32
N GLY A 332 31.80 24.41 24.38
CA GLY A 332 32.53 24.26 23.11
C GLY A 332 32.08 25.18 21.99
N ALA A 333 30.83 25.62 21.97
CA ALA A 333 30.26 26.47 20.91
C ALA A 333 31.06 27.76 20.69
N LYS A 334 31.54 28.40 21.76
CA LYS A 334 32.40 29.60 21.66
C LYS A 334 33.71 29.34 20.92
N LYS A 335 34.32 28.17 21.13
CA LYS A 335 35.60 27.78 20.49
C LYS A 335 35.41 27.41 19.02
N SER A 336 34.25 26.84 18.69
CA SER A 336 33.89 26.46 17.32
C SER A 336 33.27 27.60 16.48
N GLY A 337 33.24 28.83 17.01
CA GLY A 337 32.77 30.03 16.32
C GLY A 337 31.25 30.17 16.23
N ILE A 338 30.49 29.55 17.14
CA ILE A 338 29.02 29.63 17.20
C ILE A 338 28.63 30.63 18.30
N ASP A 339 27.89 31.68 17.92
CA ASP A 339 27.33 32.61 18.90
C ASP A 339 26.10 32.01 19.58
N ILE A 340 26.18 31.83 20.89
CA ILE A 340 25.19 31.15 21.73
C ILE A 340 23.98 32.07 22.02
N LYS A 341 24.14 33.40 21.90
CA LYS A 341 23.08 34.39 22.13
C LYS A 341 22.29 34.72 20.86
N LYS A 342 22.76 34.25 19.70
CA LYS A 342 22.10 34.42 18.42
C LYS A 342 20.82 33.58 18.35
N PRO A 343 19.67 34.14 17.95
CA PRO A 343 18.44 33.39 17.70
C PRO A 343 18.64 32.26 16.69
N TYR A 344 17.96 31.12 16.90
CA TYR A 344 18.21 29.94 16.07
C TYR A 344 17.90 30.14 14.57
N ILE A 345 16.90 30.97 14.26
CA ILE A 345 16.49 31.30 12.90
C ILE A 345 17.58 32.03 12.09
N GLU A 346 18.49 32.73 12.76
CA GLU A 346 19.55 33.52 12.12
C GLU A 346 20.81 32.69 11.82
N PHE A 347 20.91 31.44 12.30
CA PHE A 347 22.04 30.58 12.00
C PHE A 347 22.07 30.21 10.52
N SER A 348 23.26 30.31 9.94
CA SER A 348 23.57 29.80 8.60
C SER A 348 23.48 28.27 8.56
N LYS A 349 23.33 27.70 7.36
CA LYS A 349 23.23 26.24 7.18
C LYS A 349 24.45 25.50 7.76
N THR A 350 25.64 26.07 7.63
CA THR A 350 26.88 25.48 8.17
C THR A 350 26.93 25.52 9.69
N GLU A 351 26.45 26.59 10.33
CA GLU A 351 26.31 26.66 11.79
C GLU A 351 25.30 25.64 12.29
N LYS A 352 24.15 25.49 11.62
CA LYS A 352 23.14 24.48 11.95
C LYS A 352 23.69 23.07 11.82
N GLU A 353 24.42 22.76 10.75
CA GLU A 353 25.05 21.44 10.57
C GLU A 353 26.04 21.13 11.71
N LYS A 354 26.83 22.10 12.17
CA LYS A 354 27.71 21.93 13.34
C LYS A 354 26.93 21.66 14.63
N ILE A 355 25.77 22.28 14.82
CA ILE A 355 24.93 22.03 16.01
C ILE A 355 24.38 20.60 15.99
N PHE A 356 24.00 20.08 14.82
CA PHE A 356 23.47 18.72 14.69
C PHE A 356 24.57 17.65 14.74
N LYS A 357 25.59 17.76 13.89
CA LYS A 357 26.68 16.77 13.78
C LYS A 357 27.76 16.89 14.86
N GLY A 358 27.81 18.02 15.57
CA GLY A 358 28.87 18.34 16.51
C GLY A 358 30.08 19.01 15.85
N ALA A 359 31.03 19.39 16.69
CA ALA A 359 32.33 19.96 16.32
C ALA A 359 33.43 19.37 17.21
N PRO A 360 34.72 19.54 16.90
CA PRO A 360 35.80 19.01 17.74
C PRO A 360 35.72 19.45 19.22
N ASP A 361 35.11 20.60 19.50
CA ASP A 361 34.99 21.15 20.84
C ASP A 361 33.71 20.74 21.59
N PHE A 362 32.69 20.17 20.91
CA PHE A 362 31.43 19.77 21.55
C PHE A 362 30.66 18.71 20.77
N TYR A 363 29.89 17.91 21.50
CA TYR A 363 28.98 16.90 20.92
C TYR A 363 27.70 17.51 20.36
N GLY A 364 27.29 17.04 19.20
CA GLY A 364 26.07 17.46 18.52
C GLY A 364 24.79 16.82 19.06
N ILE A 365 23.68 17.21 18.46
CA ILE A 365 22.36 16.62 18.71
C ILE A 365 22.31 15.16 18.24
N ASP A 366 22.99 14.83 17.14
CA ASP A 366 23.04 13.48 16.59
C ASP A 366 23.73 12.52 17.57
N ASP A 367 24.85 12.93 18.17
CA ASP A 367 25.57 12.16 19.20
C ASP A 367 24.67 11.82 20.40
N PHE A 368 23.85 12.79 20.85
CA PHE A 368 22.88 12.59 21.93
C PHE A 368 21.86 11.50 21.57
N PHE A 369 21.36 11.52 20.33
CA PHE A 369 20.40 10.54 19.85
C PHE A 369 21.03 9.17 19.62
N GLU A 370 22.28 9.10 19.13
CA GLU A 370 23.04 7.86 19.02
C GLU A 370 23.23 7.20 20.39
N GLU A 371 23.57 7.99 21.43
CA GLU A 371 23.68 7.46 22.80
C GLU A 371 22.33 6.89 23.28
N LEU A 372 21.21 7.57 22.99
CA LEU A 372 19.88 7.08 23.33
C LEU A 372 19.49 5.83 22.53
N GLU A 373 19.93 5.69 21.28
CA GLU A 373 19.68 4.50 20.47
C GLU A 373 20.33 3.24 21.07
N THR A 374 21.46 3.36 21.78
CA THR A 374 22.03 2.22 22.53
C THR A 374 21.14 1.75 23.69
N LYS A 375 20.29 2.64 24.21
CA LYS A 375 19.40 2.41 25.35
C LYS A 375 17.97 2.05 24.93
N ARG A 376 17.74 1.68 23.67
CA ARG A 376 16.42 1.31 23.10
C ARG A 376 15.70 0.17 23.82
N TYR A 377 16.41 -0.67 24.57
CA TYR A 377 15.78 -1.72 25.38
C TYR A 377 14.83 -1.14 26.45
N LYS A 378 14.99 0.14 26.84
CA LYS A 378 14.10 0.84 27.77
C LYS A 378 12.88 1.43 27.06
N LEU A 379 11.67 1.06 27.48
CA LEU A 379 10.41 1.51 26.86
C LEU A 379 10.30 3.04 26.77
N HIS A 380 10.58 3.76 27.85
CA HIS A 380 10.48 5.23 27.89
C HIS A 380 11.45 5.92 26.92
N VAL A 381 12.63 5.32 26.66
CA VAL A 381 13.58 5.81 25.66
C VAL A 381 12.99 5.66 24.26
N ARG A 382 12.40 4.50 23.93
CA ARG A 382 11.75 4.31 22.62
C ARG A 382 10.63 5.32 22.37
N VAL A 383 9.80 5.57 23.39
CA VAL A 383 8.71 6.56 23.32
C VAL A 383 9.28 7.97 23.11
N PHE A 384 10.35 8.32 23.83
CA PHE A 384 11.03 9.60 23.66
C PHE A 384 11.58 9.75 22.24
N LEU A 385 12.30 8.76 21.72
CA LEU A 385 12.85 8.78 20.36
C LEU A 385 11.74 8.92 19.29
N SER A 386 10.64 8.17 19.45
CA SER A 386 9.52 8.24 18.51
C SER A 386 8.84 9.60 18.46
N ARG A 387 8.87 10.39 19.54
CA ARG A 387 8.23 11.71 19.60
C ARG A 387 9.00 12.81 18.87
N HIS A 388 10.29 12.61 18.61
CA HIS A 388 11.15 13.60 17.94
C HIS A 388 11.55 13.16 16.53
N ARG A 389 10.87 12.14 15.99
CA ARG A 389 11.08 11.66 14.63
C ARG A 389 9.88 11.97 13.77
N ARG A 390 10.15 12.32 12.52
CA ARG A 390 9.15 12.38 11.46
C ARG A 390 9.39 11.32 10.40
N PRO A 391 8.33 10.83 9.75
CA PRO A 391 8.47 9.98 8.58
C PRO A 391 8.92 10.82 7.37
N VAL A 392 9.92 10.33 6.65
CA VAL A 392 10.32 10.83 5.33
C VAL A 392 10.29 9.71 4.31
N THR A 393 9.98 10.05 3.06
CA THR A 393 10.01 9.08 1.96
C THR A 393 11.36 8.39 1.90
N CYS A 394 11.36 7.06 1.83
CA CYS A 394 12.59 6.28 1.79
C CYS A 394 13.41 6.62 0.54
N PRO A 395 14.70 6.97 0.65
CA PRO A 395 15.52 7.37 -0.49
C PRO A 395 15.89 6.19 -1.40
N SER A 396 15.96 4.95 -0.89
CA SER A 396 16.28 3.78 -1.72
C SER A 396 15.15 3.36 -2.66
N CYS A 397 13.89 3.38 -2.19
CA CYS A 397 12.73 2.94 -2.97
C CYS A 397 11.76 4.06 -3.36
N ASN A 398 12.04 5.32 -3.01
CA ASN A 398 11.16 6.47 -3.28
C ASN A 398 9.70 6.26 -2.84
N GLY A 399 9.48 5.54 -1.73
CA GLY A 399 8.14 5.24 -1.23
C GLY A 399 7.46 4.02 -1.86
N LYS A 400 8.07 3.36 -2.85
CA LYS A 400 7.54 2.16 -3.53
C LYS A 400 7.51 0.89 -2.65
N ARG A 401 8.22 0.89 -1.51
CA ARG A 401 8.27 -0.18 -0.49
C ARG A 401 8.93 -1.49 -0.92
N LEU A 402 9.22 -1.67 -2.20
CA LEU A 402 9.79 -2.89 -2.76
C LEU A 402 11.29 -2.74 -3.07
N GLY A 403 11.99 -3.87 -3.16
CA GLY A 403 13.37 -3.98 -3.63
C GLY A 403 13.50 -3.69 -5.12
N LYS A 404 14.72 -3.41 -5.58
CA LYS A 404 14.99 -3.05 -6.98
C LYS A 404 14.69 -4.21 -7.94
N GLU A 405 14.93 -5.42 -7.47
CA GLU A 405 14.69 -6.67 -8.18
C GLU A 405 13.20 -6.84 -8.49
N ALA A 406 12.31 -6.56 -7.53
CA ALA A 406 10.87 -6.63 -7.72
C ALA A 406 10.36 -5.52 -8.66
N LEU A 407 10.92 -4.31 -8.56
CA LEU A 407 10.56 -3.16 -9.41
C LEU A 407 11.08 -3.26 -10.85
N SER A 408 11.96 -4.23 -11.11
CA SER A 408 12.48 -4.52 -12.45
C SER A 408 11.47 -5.24 -13.34
N TYR A 409 10.42 -5.82 -12.75
CA TYR A 409 9.35 -6.50 -13.47
C TYR A 409 8.21 -5.53 -13.80
N LYS A 410 7.82 -5.49 -15.07
CA LYS A 410 6.85 -4.53 -15.59
C LYS A 410 5.73 -5.20 -16.36
N VAL A 411 4.57 -4.55 -16.38
CA VAL A 411 3.45 -4.87 -17.27
C VAL A 411 3.10 -3.59 -18.00
N SER A 412 3.16 -3.61 -19.33
CA SER A 412 2.94 -2.41 -20.16
C SER A 412 3.78 -1.21 -19.67
N ASP A 413 5.09 -1.44 -19.48
CA ASP A 413 6.12 -0.49 -19.01
C ASP A 413 6.04 0.01 -17.56
N LEU A 414 5.01 -0.37 -16.80
CA LEU A 414 4.84 0.02 -15.40
C LEU A 414 5.17 -1.09 -14.41
N ASP A 415 5.92 -0.74 -13.37
CA ASP A 415 6.14 -1.64 -12.24
C ASP A 415 4.90 -1.72 -11.31
N ILE A 416 4.86 -2.73 -10.45
CA ILE A 416 3.69 -2.97 -9.58
C ILE A 416 3.40 -1.79 -8.63
N ALA A 417 4.43 -1.08 -8.17
CA ALA A 417 4.27 0.05 -7.25
C ALA A 417 3.74 1.29 -7.99
N GLU A 418 4.15 1.50 -9.23
CA GLU A 418 3.63 2.54 -10.13
C GLU A 418 2.16 2.30 -10.46
N VAL A 419 1.79 1.07 -10.81
CA VAL A 419 0.38 0.68 -10.97
C VAL A 419 -0.40 0.96 -9.69
N CYS A 420 0.11 0.58 -8.52
CA CYS A 420 -0.56 0.85 -7.25
C CYS A 420 -0.66 2.34 -6.89
N ALA A 421 0.18 3.21 -7.47
CA ALA A 421 0.13 4.65 -7.23
C ALA A 421 -0.95 5.35 -8.07
N LEU A 422 -1.39 4.74 -9.18
CA LEU A 422 -2.50 5.24 -9.98
C LEU A 422 -3.79 5.27 -9.14
N PRO A 423 -4.64 6.30 -9.32
CA PRO A 423 -5.99 6.28 -8.73
C PRO A 423 -6.80 5.14 -9.32
N VAL A 424 -7.80 4.64 -8.60
CA VAL A 424 -8.69 3.55 -9.06
C VAL A 424 -9.26 3.81 -10.46
N SER A 425 -9.66 5.05 -10.75
CA SER A 425 -10.11 5.45 -12.10
C SER A 425 -9.03 5.31 -13.18
N GLY A 426 -7.77 5.57 -12.84
CA GLY A 426 -6.61 5.36 -13.71
C GLY A 426 -6.27 3.88 -13.88
N LEU A 427 -6.40 3.08 -12.82
CA LEU A 427 -6.20 1.63 -12.85
C LEU A 427 -7.17 0.90 -13.79
N ILE A 428 -8.45 1.27 -13.75
CA ILE A 428 -9.47 0.70 -14.65
C ILE A 428 -9.09 0.98 -16.11
N LYS A 429 -8.63 2.21 -16.41
CA LYS A 429 -8.15 2.56 -17.76
C LYS A 429 -6.89 1.79 -18.14
N PHE A 430 -5.94 1.69 -17.22
CA PHE A 430 -4.70 0.94 -17.43
C PHE A 430 -4.97 -0.49 -17.84
N PHE A 431 -5.78 -1.27 -17.09
CA PHE A 431 -6.05 -2.67 -17.44
C PHE A 431 -6.88 -2.86 -18.71
N ARG A 432 -7.68 -1.86 -19.10
CA ARG A 432 -8.43 -1.87 -20.36
C ARG A 432 -7.51 -1.65 -21.56
N ASP A 433 -6.56 -0.72 -21.43
CA ASP A 433 -5.73 -0.24 -22.53
C ASP A 433 -4.32 -0.88 -22.53
N ALA A 434 -4.00 -1.72 -21.53
CA ALA A 434 -2.69 -2.34 -21.37
C ALA A 434 -2.32 -3.23 -22.58
N ASP A 435 -1.07 -3.08 -23.03
CA ASP A 435 -0.49 -3.93 -24.05
C ASP A 435 -0.10 -5.28 -23.41
N ILE A 436 -1.01 -6.24 -23.53
CA ILE A 436 -0.86 -7.59 -23.01
C ILE A 436 -1.15 -8.54 -24.18
N SER A 437 -0.20 -9.43 -24.49
CA SER A 437 -0.33 -10.41 -25.56
C SER A 437 -1.56 -11.32 -25.36
N SER A 438 -2.07 -11.91 -26.44
CA SER A 438 -3.20 -12.85 -26.38
C SER A 438 -2.93 -14.04 -25.45
N PHE A 439 -1.70 -14.55 -25.44
CA PHE A 439 -1.24 -15.61 -24.54
C PHE A 439 -1.30 -15.17 -23.07
N GLN A 440 -0.73 -14.01 -22.73
CA GLN A 440 -0.75 -13.48 -21.37
C GLN A 440 -2.18 -13.17 -20.90
N LYS A 441 -3.04 -12.61 -21.78
CA LYS A 441 -4.46 -12.37 -21.48
C LYS A 441 -5.20 -13.66 -21.15
N ASN A 442 -4.94 -14.74 -21.87
CA ASN A 442 -5.53 -16.05 -21.57
C ASN A 442 -5.03 -16.61 -20.24
N LEU A 443 -3.73 -16.51 -19.96
CA LEU A 443 -3.13 -16.97 -18.70
C LEU A 443 -3.68 -16.22 -17.48
N ALA A 444 -3.91 -14.91 -17.61
CA ALA A 444 -4.35 -14.03 -16.53
C ALA A 444 -5.86 -13.72 -16.54
N LYS A 445 -6.66 -14.39 -17.37
CA LYS A 445 -8.07 -14.05 -17.62
C LYS A 445 -8.89 -13.90 -16.33
N GLU A 446 -8.80 -14.89 -15.43
CA GLU A 446 -9.55 -14.85 -14.17
C GLU A 446 -9.02 -13.80 -13.20
N LEU A 447 -7.70 -13.60 -13.14
CA LEU A 447 -7.09 -12.55 -12.30
C LEU A 447 -7.54 -11.16 -12.74
N LEU A 448 -7.49 -10.89 -14.04
CA LEU A 448 -7.94 -9.61 -14.61
C LEU A 448 -9.43 -9.37 -14.37
N ARG A 449 -10.26 -10.42 -14.50
CA ARG A 449 -11.69 -10.34 -14.20
C ARG A 449 -11.97 -9.97 -12.74
N GLN A 450 -11.24 -10.59 -11.79
CA GLN A 450 -11.39 -10.32 -10.36
C GLN A 450 -10.88 -8.92 -9.99
N ILE A 451 -9.76 -8.49 -10.57
CA ILE A 451 -9.21 -7.14 -10.38
C ILE A 451 -10.20 -6.10 -10.89
N ASP A 452 -10.70 -6.24 -12.11
CA ASP A 452 -11.69 -5.30 -12.68
C ASP A 452 -12.94 -5.24 -11.80
N LEU A 453 -13.51 -6.39 -11.41
CA LEU A 453 -14.69 -6.45 -10.54
C LEU A 453 -14.48 -5.70 -9.21
N LYS A 454 -13.34 -5.91 -8.52
CA LYS A 454 -13.02 -5.20 -7.27
C LYS A 454 -12.79 -3.70 -7.50
N LEU A 455 -12.15 -3.29 -8.60
CA LEU A 455 -11.95 -1.89 -8.96
C LEU A 455 -13.28 -1.19 -9.28
N GLN A 456 -14.20 -1.86 -9.99
CA GLN A 456 -15.54 -1.34 -10.28
C GLN A 456 -16.35 -1.14 -9.00
N PHE A 457 -16.22 -2.02 -8.01
CA PHE A 457 -16.88 -1.82 -6.71
C PHE A 457 -16.31 -0.61 -5.95
N LEU A 458 -14.98 -0.41 -5.95
CA LEU A 458 -14.35 0.78 -5.38
C LEU A 458 -14.82 2.08 -6.06
N ASN A 459 -14.95 2.04 -7.39
CA ASN A 459 -15.51 3.15 -8.17
C ASN A 459 -16.99 3.41 -7.80
N ARG A 460 -17.79 2.35 -7.67
CA ARG A 460 -19.22 2.44 -7.33
C ARG A 460 -19.46 3.04 -5.95
N VAL A 461 -18.60 2.76 -4.97
CA VAL A 461 -18.66 3.39 -3.63
C VAL A 461 -18.10 4.82 -3.62
N GLY A 462 -17.58 5.34 -4.74
CA GLY A 462 -17.05 6.70 -4.84
C GLY A 462 -15.64 6.88 -4.29
N LEU A 463 -14.79 5.86 -4.40
CA LEU A 463 -13.38 5.88 -4.00
C LEU A 463 -12.44 5.87 -5.23
N ASP A 464 -12.91 6.35 -6.36
CA ASP A 464 -12.22 6.35 -7.66
C ASP A 464 -10.96 7.23 -7.70
N TYR A 465 -10.82 8.16 -6.75
CA TYR A 465 -9.69 9.06 -6.57
C TYR A 465 -8.55 8.48 -5.73
N LEU A 466 -8.79 7.40 -4.98
CA LEU A 466 -7.77 6.80 -4.12
C LEU A 466 -6.80 5.93 -4.94
N GLY A 467 -5.51 6.02 -4.61
CA GLY A 467 -4.51 5.04 -5.08
C GLY A 467 -4.42 3.84 -4.14
N LEU A 468 -4.08 2.66 -4.67
CA LEU A 468 -3.93 1.43 -3.88
C LEU A 468 -2.75 1.48 -2.89
N SER A 469 -1.76 2.34 -3.15
CA SER A 469 -0.60 2.57 -2.26
C SER A 469 -0.92 3.46 -1.05
N ARG A 470 -2.10 4.10 -1.02
CA ARG A 470 -2.53 4.96 0.10
C ARG A 470 -2.55 4.16 1.40
N GLN A 471 -1.92 4.69 2.45
CA GLN A 471 -1.84 4.03 3.75
C GLN A 471 -3.24 3.88 4.39
N GLY A 472 -3.56 2.69 4.88
CA GLY A 472 -4.86 2.41 5.51
C GLY A 472 -5.12 3.31 6.72
N LYS A 473 -4.09 3.64 7.51
CA LYS A 473 -4.20 4.54 8.67
C LYS A 473 -4.52 6.01 8.33
N THR A 474 -4.36 6.43 7.07
CA THR A 474 -4.64 7.82 6.64
C THR A 474 -6.01 7.97 6.00
N LEU A 475 -6.79 6.89 5.92
CA LEU A 475 -8.18 6.93 5.49
C LEU A 475 -9.04 7.53 6.60
N SER A 476 -9.94 8.43 6.24
CA SER A 476 -11.03 8.87 7.10
C SER A 476 -11.95 7.70 7.45
N GLY A 477 -12.73 7.85 8.53
CA GLY A 477 -13.69 6.84 8.95
C GLY A 477 -14.65 6.42 7.82
N GLY A 478 -15.23 7.39 7.12
CA GLY A 478 -16.11 7.14 5.98
C GLY A 478 -15.39 6.50 4.78
N GLU A 479 -14.14 6.87 4.47
CA GLU A 479 -13.37 6.19 3.42
C GLU A 479 -13.11 4.72 3.77
N TYR A 480 -12.68 4.44 5.02
CA TYR A 480 -12.45 3.08 5.49
C TYR A 480 -13.72 2.22 5.44
N GLN A 481 -14.85 2.78 5.91
CA GLN A 481 -16.15 2.11 5.85
C GLN A 481 -16.55 1.77 4.41
N ARG A 482 -16.33 2.68 3.46
CA ARG A 482 -16.61 2.44 2.03
C ARG A 482 -15.67 1.42 1.38
N VAL A 483 -14.39 1.39 1.78
CA VAL A 483 -13.47 0.31 1.38
C VAL A 483 -14.01 -1.04 1.84
N ASN A 484 -14.45 -1.14 3.10
CA ASN A 484 -15.01 -2.38 3.63
C ASN A 484 -16.33 -2.75 2.93
N LEU A 485 -17.22 -1.79 2.68
CA LEU A 485 -18.45 -2.00 1.92
C LEU A 485 -18.18 -2.54 0.51
N SER A 486 -17.14 -2.03 -0.16
CA SER A 486 -16.68 -2.55 -1.45
C SER A 486 -16.22 -4.01 -1.35
N ASN A 487 -15.52 -4.38 -0.28
CA ASN A 487 -15.12 -5.78 -0.05
C ASN A 487 -16.33 -6.70 0.17
N GLN A 488 -17.34 -6.25 0.92
CA GLN A 488 -18.57 -7.03 1.14
C GLN A 488 -19.36 -7.24 -0.14
N LEU A 489 -19.36 -6.28 -1.06
CA LEU A 489 -19.93 -6.47 -2.39
C LEU A 489 -19.14 -7.49 -3.22
N SER A 490 -17.81 -7.52 -3.06
CA SER A 490 -16.95 -8.44 -3.80
C SER A 490 -17.03 -9.89 -3.30
N SER A 491 -17.39 -10.12 -2.04
CA SER A 491 -17.47 -11.47 -1.45
C SER A 491 -18.75 -12.22 -1.82
N LEU A 492 -19.77 -11.53 -2.34
CA LEU A 492 -21.04 -12.12 -2.80
C LEU A 492 -21.71 -13.04 -1.76
N LEU A 493 -21.56 -12.70 -0.47
CA LEU A 493 -22.17 -13.46 0.61
C LEU A 493 -23.70 -13.36 0.55
N THR A 494 -24.37 -14.42 0.97
CA THR A 494 -25.84 -14.51 1.10
C THR A 494 -26.20 -14.96 2.50
N GLY A 495 -27.43 -14.71 2.96
CA GLY A 495 -27.85 -15.12 4.30
C GLY A 495 -27.09 -14.42 5.43
N THR A 496 -26.45 -13.28 5.16
CA THR A 496 -25.67 -12.49 6.13
C THR A 496 -26.50 -11.32 6.68
N LEU A 497 -26.21 -10.91 7.92
CA LEU A 497 -26.74 -9.70 8.55
C LEU A 497 -25.68 -8.60 8.55
N TYR A 498 -25.88 -7.54 7.78
CA TYR A 498 -25.00 -6.38 7.77
C TYR A 498 -25.52 -5.31 8.72
N VAL A 499 -24.67 -4.85 9.64
CA VAL A 499 -25.00 -3.76 10.56
C VAL A 499 -24.14 -2.54 10.24
N LEU A 500 -24.74 -1.45 9.78
CA LEU A 500 -24.05 -0.25 9.27
C LEU A 500 -24.25 0.92 10.24
N ASP A 501 -23.15 1.58 10.61
CA ASP A 501 -23.16 2.76 11.49
C ASP A 501 -23.06 4.02 10.64
N GLU A 502 -24.19 4.71 10.41
CA GLU A 502 -24.25 6.02 9.75
C GLU A 502 -23.32 6.11 8.51
N PRO A 503 -23.55 5.27 7.48
CA PRO A 503 -22.69 5.18 6.31
C PRO A 503 -22.62 6.46 5.46
N THR A 504 -23.48 7.44 5.75
CA THR A 504 -23.46 8.75 5.10
C THR A 504 -22.47 9.75 5.72
N VAL A 505 -21.83 9.43 6.84
CA VAL A 505 -20.89 10.35 7.49
C VAL A 505 -19.67 10.65 6.61
N GLY A 506 -19.41 11.93 6.41
CA GLY A 506 -18.34 12.41 5.54
C GLY A 506 -18.61 12.22 4.04
N LEU A 507 -19.83 11.82 3.65
CA LEU A 507 -20.27 11.80 2.26
C LEU A 507 -20.89 13.13 1.85
N HIS A 508 -20.69 13.48 0.59
CA HIS A 508 -21.42 14.57 -0.03
C HIS A 508 -22.84 14.09 -0.33
N PRO A 509 -23.90 14.92 -0.19
CA PRO A 509 -25.29 14.50 -0.44
C PRO A 509 -25.53 13.88 -1.83
N ARG A 510 -24.76 14.27 -2.83
CA ARG A 510 -24.76 13.67 -4.18
C ARG A 510 -24.45 12.17 -4.18
N ASP A 511 -23.63 11.71 -3.23
CA ASP A 511 -23.10 10.35 -3.20
C ASP A 511 -23.94 9.44 -2.27
N THR A 512 -24.88 10.00 -1.49
CA THR A 512 -25.79 9.24 -0.63
C THR A 512 -26.66 8.25 -1.40
N GLU A 513 -27.13 8.63 -2.59
CA GLU A 513 -27.93 7.75 -3.47
C GLU A 513 -27.14 6.49 -3.87
N ARG A 514 -25.81 6.59 -4.00
CA ARG A 514 -24.96 5.44 -4.33
C ARG A 514 -24.97 4.42 -3.20
N ILE A 515 -24.88 4.88 -1.95
CA ILE A 515 -24.93 4.02 -0.76
C ILE A 515 -26.30 3.33 -0.67
N ALA A 516 -27.40 4.07 -0.86
CA ALA A 516 -28.74 3.48 -0.88
C ALA A 516 -28.85 2.34 -1.91
N LYS A 517 -28.36 2.56 -3.14
CA LYS A 517 -28.34 1.54 -4.21
C LYS A 517 -27.49 0.31 -3.85
N ILE A 518 -26.41 0.51 -3.09
CA ILE A 518 -25.55 -0.59 -2.64
C ILE A 518 -26.26 -1.42 -1.58
N MET A 519 -26.89 -0.79 -0.58
CA MET A 519 -27.66 -1.51 0.43
C MET A 519 -28.79 -2.32 -0.21
N ALA A 520 -29.52 -1.73 -1.16
CA ALA A 520 -30.56 -2.42 -1.91
C ALA A 520 -29.99 -3.63 -2.69
N ALA A 521 -28.81 -3.49 -3.30
CA ALA A 521 -28.14 -4.59 -3.99
C ALA A 521 -27.74 -5.73 -3.02
N LEU A 522 -27.17 -5.40 -1.86
CA LEU A 522 -26.86 -6.39 -0.81
C LEU A 522 -28.12 -7.10 -0.33
N SER A 523 -29.23 -6.36 -0.17
CA SER A 523 -30.54 -6.92 0.21
C SER A 523 -31.05 -7.90 -0.84
N GLY A 524 -30.93 -7.52 -2.13
CA GLY A 524 -31.36 -8.33 -3.26
C GLY A 524 -30.60 -9.66 -3.41
N LEU A 525 -29.39 -9.77 -2.88
CA LEU A 525 -28.63 -11.02 -2.77
C LEU A 525 -29.15 -11.96 -1.66
N GLY A 526 -30.18 -11.56 -0.90
CA GLY A 526 -30.72 -12.33 0.22
C GLY A 526 -30.06 -12.03 1.57
N ASN A 527 -29.44 -10.85 1.71
CA ASN A 527 -28.89 -10.38 2.98
C ASN A 527 -29.87 -9.45 3.70
N THR A 528 -29.75 -9.36 5.02
CA THR A 528 -30.51 -8.41 5.83
C THR A 528 -29.59 -7.25 6.19
N ILE A 529 -30.04 -6.01 6.05
CA ILE A 529 -29.25 -4.82 6.37
C ILE A 529 -29.95 -4.07 7.50
N VAL A 530 -29.25 -3.85 8.61
CA VAL A 530 -29.67 -2.98 9.71
C VAL A 530 -28.77 -1.76 9.67
N VAL A 531 -29.30 -0.60 9.32
CA VAL A 531 -28.54 0.64 9.20
C VAL A 531 -28.99 1.64 10.26
N VAL A 532 -28.06 2.16 11.06
CA VAL A 532 -28.30 3.26 11.99
C VAL A 532 -28.14 4.56 11.22
N GLU A 533 -29.21 5.33 11.02
CA GLU A 533 -29.16 6.52 10.17
C GLU A 533 -30.11 7.65 10.58
N HIS A 534 -29.70 8.85 10.17
CA HIS A 534 -30.43 10.11 10.29
C HIS A 534 -30.63 10.80 8.94
N ASP A 535 -29.93 10.35 7.89
CA ASP A 535 -30.06 10.91 6.57
C ASP A 535 -31.44 10.62 5.94
N ARG A 536 -32.02 11.66 5.36
CA ARG A 536 -33.37 11.62 4.78
C ARG A 536 -33.48 10.65 3.61
N GLU A 537 -32.46 10.58 2.76
CA GLU A 537 -32.49 9.75 1.56
C GLU A 537 -32.30 8.28 1.92
N ILE A 538 -31.45 7.97 2.91
CA ILE A 538 -31.34 6.59 3.41
C ILE A 538 -32.66 6.12 4.04
N ILE A 539 -33.26 6.94 4.92
CA ILE A 539 -34.55 6.62 5.56
C ILE A 539 -35.64 6.37 4.51
N LYS A 540 -35.70 7.18 3.44
CA LYS A 540 -36.67 6.97 2.35
C LYS A 540 -36.42 5.69 1.55
N SER A 541 -35.15 5.28 1.43
CA SER A 541 -34.76 4.08 0.69
C SER A 541 -35.00 2.78 1.47
N ALA A 542 -35.20 2.85 2.79
CA ALA A 542 -35.43 1.68 3.63
C ALA A 542 -36.79 1.01 3.34
N ASP A 543 -36.83 -0.31 3.55
CA ASP A 543 -38.04 -1.12 3.52
C ASP A 543 -38.79 -1.08 4.86
N TRP A 544 -38.02 -1.12 5.96
CA TRP A 544 -38.54 -1.18 7.32
C TRP A 544 -37.91 -0.11 8.21
N MET A 545 -38.69 0.47 9.11
CA MET A 545 -38.28 1.54 10.00
C MET A 545 -38.39 1.09 11.46
N VAL A 546 -37.37 1.40 12.26
CA VAL A 546 -37.39 1.28 13.71
C VAL A 546 -37.00 2.63 14.30
N GLU A 547 -37.90 3.29 15.02
CA GLU A 547 -37.59 4.54 15.72
C GLU A 547 -37.44 4.30 17.22
N LEU A 548 -36.29 4.69 17.76
CA LEU A 548 -36.00 4.65 19.20
C LEU A 548 -36.12 6.04 19.83
N GLY A 549 -36.68 6.11 21.03
CA GLY A 549 -36.91 7.37 21.71
C GLY A 549 -37.69 7.21 23.01
N PRO A 550 -38.49 8.21 23.42
CA PRO A 550 -38.67 9.51 22.78
C PRO A 550 -37.51 10.50 23.02
N GLY A 551 -36.62 10.24 23.98
CA GLY A 551 -35.47 11.09 24.32
C GLY A 551 -34.12 10.37 24.21
N GLY A 552 -33.05 11.06 24.62
CA GLY A 552 -31.71 10.47 24.77
C GLY A 552 -31.42 10.03 26.22
N GLY A 553 -30.47 9.10 26.39
CA GLY A 553 -30.04 8.61 27.69
C GLY A 553 -31.16 7.87 28.43
N HIS A 554 -31.41 8.20 29.69
CA HIS A 554 -32.47 7.58 30.52
C HIS A 554 -33.90 7.79 29.97
N LYS A 555 -34.10 8.81 29.12
CA LYS A 555 -35.39 9.09 28.46
C LYS A 555 -35.55 8.37 27.12
N GLY A 556 -34.52 7.65 26.66
CA GLY A 556 -34.57 6.82 25.48
C GLY A 556 -34.84 5.36 25.82
N GLY A 557 -34.41 4.46 24.93
CA GLY A 557 -34.44 3.02 25.16
C GLY A 557 -35.79 2.35 24.92
N GLU A 558 -36.78 3.08 24.41
CA GLU A 558 -38.09 2.55 24.05
C GLU A 558 -38.26 2.56 22.53
N VAL A 559 -39.00 1.58 22.02
CA VAL A 559 -39.39 1.52 20.61
C VAL A 559 -40.62 2.39 20.43
N VAL A 560 -40.45 3.51 19.73
CA VAL A 560 -41.55 4.45 19.40
C VAL A 560 -42.33 3.94 18.19
N PHE A 561 -41.64 3.32 17.23
CA PHE A 561 -42.24 2.74 16.03
C PHE A 561 -41.40 1.57 15.52
N SER A 562 -42.07 0.53 14.98
CA SER A 562 -41.45 -0.52 14.19
C SER A 562 -42.44 -1.01 13.13
N GLY A 563 -42.11 -0.87 11.85
CA GLY A 563 -43.05 -1.18 10.77
C GLY A 563 -42.53 -0.85 9.37
N PRO A 564 -43.32 -1.12 8.32
CA PRO A 564 -43.02 -0.69 6.96
C PRO A 564 -42.86 0.84 6.88
N LYS A 565 -41.98 1.30 5.99
CA LYS A 565 -41.74 2.75 5.78
C LYS A 565 -43.03 3.50 5.43
N GLU A 566 -43.92 2.91 4.64
CA GLU A 566 -45.17 3.55 4.22
C GLU A 566 -46.10 3.83 5.40
N GLU A 567 -46.06 3.00 6.45
CA GLU A 567 -46.79 3.22 7.69
C GLU A 567 -46.08 4.22 8.59
N PHE A 568 -44.74 4.13 8.69
CA PHE A 568 -43.91 5.09 9.42
C PHE A 568 -44.20 6.53 9.00
N LEU A 569 -44.26 6.79 7.69
CA LEU A 569 -44.50 8.12 7.14
C LEU A 569 -45.90 8.68 7.50
N LYS A 570 -46.86 7.84 7.86
CA LYS A 570 -48.21 8.26 8.29
C LYS A 570 -48.25 8.65 9.77
N THR A 571 -47.29 8.18 10.58
CA THR A 571 -47.27 8.45 12.03
C THR A 571 -46.87 9.88 12.37
N ASP A 572 -47.11 10.29 13.62
CA ASP A 572 -46.71 11.61 14.14
C ASP A 572 -45.46 11.53 15.06
N THR A 573 -44.61 10.53 14.84
CA THR A 573 -43.35 10.42 15.58
C THR A 573 -42.40 11.56 15.21
N LEU A 574 -41.45 11.86 16.10
CA LEU A 574 -40.52 12.97 15.93
C LEU A 574 -39.82 12.89 14.57
N THR A 575 -39.22 11.75 14.24
CA THR A 575 -38.49 11.60 12.98
C THR A 575 -39.43 11.68 11.78
N ALA A 576 -40.62 11.06 11.83
CA ALA A 576 -41.60 11.12 10.74
C ALA A 576 -42.05 12.57 10.44
N ARG A 577 -42.21 13.43 11.47
CA ARG A 577 -42.53 14.86 11.27
C ARG A 577 -41.45 15.61 10.51
N TYR A 578 -40.17 15.37 10.82
CA TYR A 578 -39.05 15.98 10.10
C TYR A 578 -38.88 15.44 8.67
N ILE A 579 -39.21 14.18 8.41
CA ILE A 579 -39.14 13.57 7.08
C ILE A 579 -40.27 14.09 6.18
N LYS A 580 -41.50 14.20 6.72
CA LYS A 580 -42.64 14.82 6.04
C LYS A 580 -42.47 16.33 5.81
N GLY A 581 -41.63 16.98 6.61
CA GLY A 581 -41.44 18.42 6.59
C GLY A 581 -42.55 19.21 7.30
N SER A 582 -43.37 18.53 8.12
CA SER A 582 -44.33 19.18 9.02
C SER A 582 -43.61 19.92 10.15
N ASP A 583 -42.54 19.31 10.68
CA ASP A 583 -41.52 20.01 11.46
C ASP A 583 -40.40 20.46 10.51
N LYS A 584 -40.03 21.73 10.59
CA LYS A 584 -38.85 22.28 9.91
C LYS A 584 -37.89 22.76 10.98
N MET A 585 -36.58 22.57 10.76
CA MET A 585 -35.62 23.42 11.46
C MET A 585 -35.97 24.86 11.09
N GLN A 586 -36.51 25.62 12.03
CA GLN A 586 -36.51 27.06 11.89
C GLN A 586 -35.03 27.45 11.93
N ALA A 587 -34.44 27.72 10.76
CA ALA A 587 -33.29 28.61 10.72
C ALA A 587 -33.75 29.84 11.49
N SER A 588 -33.17 30.07 12.67
CA SER A 588 -33.61 31.15 13.54
C SER A 588 -33.71 32.40 12.69
N GLY A 589 -34.93 32.90 12.55
CA GLY A 589 -35.31 33.94 11.60
C GLY A 589 -34.69 35.31 11.89
N ARG A 590 -33.53 35.35 12.56
CA ARG A 590 -32.55 36.38 12.24
C ARG A 590 -32.16 36.13 10.79
N LYS A 591 -32.92 36.74 9.88
CA LYS A 591 -32.30 37.42 8.74
C LYS A 591 -31.10 38.12 9.37
N LEU A 592 -29.91 37.58 9.15
CA LEU A 592 -28.70 38.38 9.24
C LEU A 592 -29.09 39.60 8.42
N ARG A 593 -29.32 40.74 9.08
CA ARG A 593 -29.44 42.00 8.35
C ARG A 593 -28.29 41.99 7.35
N ASN A 594 -28.50 42.52 6.16
CA ASN A 594 -27.43 42.82 5.20
C ASN A 594 -26.43 43.83 5.80
N ALA A 595 -25.93 43.59 7.01
CA ALA A 595 -24.67 44.06 7.46
C ALA A 595 -23.68 43.29 6.59
N GLU A 596 -23.08 43.99 5.63
CA GLU A 596 -21.70 43.67 5.28
C GLU A 596 -20.98 43.36 6.58
N TYR A 597 -20.67 42.09 6.83
CA TYR A 597 -19.89 41.71 7.98
C TYR A 597 -18.50 42.30 7.74
N LYS A 598 -18.31 43.56 8.16
CA LYS A 598 -17.01 44.22 8.22
C LYS A 598 -16.25 43.61 9.40
N THR A 599 -15.88 42.35 9.28
CA THR A 599 -14.88 41.78 10.17
C THR A 599 -13.57 42.49 9.87
N GLN A 600 -13.07 43.29 10.80
CA GLN A 600 -11.77 43.96 10.65
C GLN A 600 -10.61 42.95 10.71
N ASN A 601 -10.86 41.76 11.28
CA ASN A 601 -9.84 40.75 11.54
C ASN A 601 -10.14 39.47 10.74
N TYR A 602 -9.15 39.04 9.97
CA TYR A 602 -9.17 37.80 9.21
C TYR A 602 -8.04 36.90 9.68
N LEU A 603 -8.29 35.60 9.77
CA LEU A 603 -7.23 34.62 9.78
C LEU A 603 -6.81 34.39 8.33
N THR A 604 -5.56 34.68 8.00
CA THR A 604 -5.01 34.49 6.66
C THR A 604 -4.14 33.25 6.63
N LEU A 605 -4.51 32.28 5.81
CA LEU A 605 -3.71 31.13 5.45
C LEU A 605 -3.07 31.44 4.09
N ASN A 606 -1.76 31.43 3.99
CA ASN A 606 -1.05 31.68 2.73
C ASN A 606 -0.23 30.44 2.33
N GLY A 607 -0.30 30.05 1.06
CA GLY A 607 0.53 29.00 0.48
C GLY A 607 0.28 27.62 1.06
N ALA A 608 -0.97 27.25 1.37
CA ALA A 608 -1.25 25.93 1.92
C ALA A 608 -1.06 24.82 0.87
N GLU A 609 -0.06 23.95 1.08
CA GLU A 609 0.34 22.87 0.17
C GLU A 609 0.19 21.46 0.78
N GLY A 610 -0.51 21.34 1.92
CA GLY A 610 -0.73 20.06 2.58
C GLY A 610 -1.49 19.04 1.72
N ASN A 611 -0.93 17.85 1.53
CA ASN A 611 -1.50 16.74 0.76
C ASN A 611 -1.83 17.10 -0.70
N ASN A 612 -3.10 17.38 -1.00
CA ASN A 612 -3.60 17.68 -2.34
C ASN A 612 -3.99 19.16 -2.53
N LEU A 613 -3.69 20.01 -1.55
CA LEU A 613 -3.86 21.45 -1.65
C LEU A 613 -2.81 22.03 -2.62
N LYS A 614 -3.24 23.00 -3.44
CA LYS A 614 -2.43 23.59 -4.50
C LYS A 614 -2.06 25.03 -4.13
N ALA A 615 -1.17 25.20 -3.16
CA ALA A 615 -0.72 26.50 -2.64
C ALA A 615 -1.91 27.45 -2.37
N VAL A 616 -2.87 26.99 -1.57
CA VAL A 616 -4.15 27.68 -1.39
C VAL A 616 -3.96 28.86 -0.43
N ASP A 617 -4.35 30.05 -0.89
CA ASP A 617 -4.49 31.25 -0.07
C ASP A 617 -5.96 31.42 0.35
N LEU A 618 -6.22 31.58 1.65
CA LEU A 618 -7.56 31.70 2.21
C LEU A 618 -7.62 32.76 3.31
N LYS A 619 -8.69 33.55 3.31
CA LYS A 619 -9.01 34.49 4.41
C LYS A 619 -10.29 34.03 5.11
N ILE A 620 -10.19 33.71 6.40
CA ILE A 620 -11.31 33.26 7.22
C ILE A 620 -11.74 34.42 8.14
N PRO A 621 -12.99 34.89 8.07
CA PRO A 621 -13.48 35.96 8.92
C PRO A 621 -13.62 35.51 10.39
N ILE A 622 -12.93 36.20 11.30
CA ILE A 622 -12.95 35.88 12.73
C ILE A 622 -14.28 36.36 13.34
N GLY A 623 -14.81 35.59 14.30
CA GLY A 623 -16.07 35.92 14.98
C GLY A 623 -17.34 35.53 14.19
N THR A 624 -17.19 34.69 13.16
CA THR A 624 -18.30 34.19 12.34
C THR A 624 -18.36 32.66 12.37
N LEU A 625 -19.54 32.09 12.08
CA LEU A 625 -19.67 30.66 11.80
C LEU A 625 -19.28 30.42 10.34
N THR A 626 -18.05 29.95 10.11
CA THR A 626 -17.56 29.57 8.77
C THR A 626 -17.70 28.06 8.58
N ALA A 627 -18.42 27.64 7.54
CA ALA A 627 -18.57 26.24 7.16
C ALA A 627 -17.73 25.92 5.92
N VAL A 628 -16.76 25.01 6.04
CA VAL A 628 -15.94 24.53 4.91
C VAL A 628 -16.65 23.34 4.26
N THR A 629 -17.04 23.49 2.99
CA THR A 629 -17.84 22.48 2.26
C THR A 629 -17.12 21.99 1.01
N GLY A 630 -17.59 20.89 0.42
CA GLY A 630 -17.01 20.28 -0.78
C GLY A 630 -17.11 18.75 -0.79
N VAL A 631 -16.86 18.13 -1.93
CA VAL A 631 -16.91 16.67 -2.13
C VAL A 631 -15.84 15.91 -1.34
N SER A 632 -16.01 14.61 -1.13
CA SER A 632 -14.97 13.77 -0.49
C SER A 632 -13.67 13.82 -1.31
N GLY A 633 -12.52 13.83 -0.64
CA GLY A 633 -11.21 13.99 -1.30
C GLY A 633 -10.84 15.42 -1.73
N SER A 634 -11.69 16.44 -1.56
CA SER A 634 -11.40 17.82 -2.00
C SER A 634 -10.34 18.56 -1.16
N GLY A 635 -9.80 17.94 -0.11
CA GLY A 635 -8.77 18.55 0.75
C GLY A 635 -9.29 19.29 2.00
N LYS A 636 -10.59 19.19 2.35
CA LYS A 636 -11.18 19.89 3.51
C LYS A 636 -10.44 19.64 4.83
N SER A 637 -10.13 18.37 5.13
CA SER A 637 -9.41 17.98 6.36
C SER A 637 -7.92 18.29 6.32
N SER A 638 -7.36 18.58 5.14
CA SER A 638 -5.98 19.08 5.04
C SER A 638 -5.93 20.59 5.27
N LEU A 639 -7.04 21.28 5.00
CA LEU A 639 -7.18 22.73 5.10
C LEU A 639 -7.54 23.20 6.52
N VAL A 640 -8.44 22.47 7.19
CA VAL A 640 -8.85 22.67 8.58
C VAL A 640 -7.93 21.89 9.50
#